data_AF-A0A820E3M7-F1
#
_entry.id   AF-A0A820E3M7-F1
#
_cell.length_a   1.000
_cell.length_b   1.000
_cell.length_c   1.000
_cell.angle_alpha   90.00
_cell.angle_beta   90.00
_cell.angle_gamma   90.00
#
_symmetry.space_group_name_H-M   'P 1'
#
loop_
_entity.id
_entity.type
_entity.pdbx_description
1 polymer ?
#
loop_
_entity_poly.entity_id
_entity_poly.type
_entity_poly.pdbx_seq_one_letter_code
_entity_poly.pdbx_strand_id
1 'polypeptide(L)'
;MEGETQLDNKDFKNTLKLTWLAETSLAPLTSVKCIHYDNIMTKPKLDEGDTFEDYVNYASKNEYDIIGEPEMAQLKKGDIIQILRKGYYICDIPYDAATQQVCCLLNIPDGGTKEKPTSLRATDNAGAKSTGDKSASTVVSGPEVDILTERIVLHGEKIRELKANKSASKDDVNVAVKELLALKEQYKKLTGTEYKPSNASATAQKETKKPAVDSTSNEAEKLVEKITQQGDKVRDLKANKSTPKEEITVAVEQLKKLKEQYKTLTGTDAPSSGTAAPRKEKEKKPAAKKSEHEQNSASAHTDLKKETKLGIEFKKEEDLAHWYGQVVRKGELIENYDVSGCYILRPWAYFLWEQIKAYIDAEISEMGVQNCYFPLFVSHNALFREKTHIADFSPEVAWVTKSGDSELAQPIAVRPTSETIMYPAYAKWIQSHRDLPLKLNQWNNVVRWEFKNPQPFLRTREFLWQEGHTAWATEKEASEEVYQILDLYARVYTDLLAIPVIKGRKTEKEKFAGADWTTTIEGYIAASGRGIQAATSHHLGQNFSKMFDITFEDPQTQAKQYVYQNSWGLTTRTIGVMTMIHGDNQGLVLPPRIAKYQLVIVPCGITASLSKEDEDAIINTCKEVEARLKKAGLRVYGDYRDNYSPGWKFNHWEMKGVPIRIEIGPKDKARSQLTVVLRHTGAKSTIPIDNNETKLHEMLNQMHNDLYKKAKDEFDSHTILVKDWASFLMGLDNSCIMLAPFCGEPACEDLIKKDSARDAVVEEGAPAMGAKGLCIPFDQPEKLAKNQQCCHPDCKSPAKFYTLFGRSY
;
A
#
# COMPACT_ATOMS: atom_id res chain seq x y z
N MET A 1 -19.15 -9.55 37.26
CA MET A 1 -19.53 -10.12 35.95
C MET A 1 -19.01 -11.54 35.96
N GLU A 2 -19.89 -12.53 36.07
CA GLU A 2 -19.50 -13.93 35.86
C GLU A 2 -19.60 -14.20 34.36
N GLY A 3 -18.60 -14.85 33.77
CA GLY A 3 -18.55 -15.11 32.33
C GLY A 3 -17.90 -16.46 32.06
N GLU A 4 -18.46 -17.20 31.10
CA GLU A 4 -17.92 -18.48 30.63
C GLU A 4 -17.19 -18.30 29.31
N THR A 5 -16.09 -19.05 29.13
CA THR A 5 -15.28 -19.01 27.91
C THR A 5 -15.95 -19.78 26.77
N GLN A 6 -16.40 -19.09 25.72
CA GLN A 6 -16.93 -19.71 24.50
C GLN A 6 -15.81 -19.93 23.47
N LEU A 7 -14.97 -20.93 23.70
CA LEU A 7 -13.79 -21.22 22.87
C LEU A 7 -14.13 -21.69 21.44
N ASP A 8 -15.37 -22.11 21.20
CA ASP A 8 -15.85 -22.60 19.89
C ASP A 8 -16.44 -21.50 18.99
N ASN A 9 -16.63 -20.29 19.52
CA ASN A 9 -17.23 -19.19 18.78
C ASN A 9 -16.23 -18.58 17.78
N LYS A 10 -16.50 -18.76 16.47
CA LYS A 10 -15.71 -18.22 15.35
C LYS A 10 -16.25 -16.88 14.81
N ASP A 11 -17.34 -16.34 15.36
CA ASP A 11 -17.84 -15.01 15.01
C ASP A 11 -17.06 -13.92 15.79
N PHE A 12 -15.82 -13.68 15.35
CA PHE A 12 -14.94 -12.69 15.96
C PHE A 12 -15.36 -11.24 15.69
N LYS A 13 -16.34 -10.97 14.82
CA LYS A 13 -16.76 -9.62 14.44
C LYS A 13 -17.92 -9.11 15.30
N ASN A 14 -18.86 -9.97 15.70
CA ASN A 14 -20.05 -9.55 16.45
C ASN A 14 -20.03 -9.93 17.94
N THR A 15 -19.02 -10.68 18.40
CA THR A 15 -18.92 -11.11 19.79
C THR A 15 -18.35 -10.00 20.68
N LEU A 16 -19.02 -9.71 21.80
CA LEU A 16 -18.53 -8.80 22.83
C LEU A 16 -17.23 -9.35 23.43
N LYS A 17 -16.14 -8.60 23.28
CA LYS A 17 -14.81 -9.00 23.77
C LYS A 17 -14.47 -8.20 25.03
N LEU A 18 -14.25 -8.90 26.13
CA LEU A 18 -13.83 -8.33 27.40
C LEU A 18 -12.30 -8.32 27.48
N THR A 19 -11.72 -7.19 27.90
CA THR A 19 -10.29 -7.09 28.26
C THR A 19 -10.22 -6.93 29.77
N TRP A 20 -9.40 -7.75 30.44
CA TRP A 20 -9.17 -7.65 31.88
C TRP A 20 -7.69 -7.43 32.17
N LEU A 21 -7.40 -6.74 33.27
CA LEU A 21 -6.07 -6.64 33.84
C LEU A 21 -6.04 -7.49 35.11
N ALA A 22 -4.97 -8.23 35.33
CA ALA A 22 -4.82 -9.04 36.53
C ALA A 22 -4.41 -8.16 37.71
N GLU A 23 -5.23 -8.12 38.76
CA GLU A 23 -4.87 -7.45 40.00
C GLU A 23 -3.95 -8.37 40.82
N THR A 24 -2.67 -7.99 40.91
CA THR A 24 -1.66 -8.74 41.66
C THR A 24 -0.75 -7.80 42.43
N SER A 25 -0.37 -8.19 43.65
CA SER A 25 0.54 -7.42 44.50
C SER A 25 1.97 -7.36 43.94
N LEU A 26 2.34 -8.26 43.02
CA LEU A 26 3.66 -8.30 42.38
C LEU A 26 3.79 -7.33 41.20
N ALA A 27 2.68 -6.87 40.64
CA ALA A 27 2.65 -6.05 39.44
C ALA A 27 1.47 -5.06 39.54
N PRO A 28 1.64 -3.97 40.30
CA PRO A 28 0.56 -3.02 40.55
C PRO A 28 0.17 -2.32 39.24
N LEU A 29 -1.14 -2.12 39.05
CA LEU A 29 -1.67 -1.44 37.87
C LEU A 29 -1.31 0.04 37.89
N THR A 30 -1.10 0.61 36.71
CA THR A 30 -0.68 2.01 36.55
C THR A 30 -1.90 2.89 36.29
N SER A 31 -2.08 3.97 37.05
CA SER A 31 -3.12 4.96 36.72
C SER A 31 -2.65 5.82 35.54
N VAL A 32 -3.46 5.90 34.49
CA VAL A 32 -3.14 6.58 33.24
C VAL A 32 -4.28 7.48 32.83
N LYS A 33 -3.96 8.71 32.45
CA LYS A 33 -4.90 9.69 31.91
C LYS A 33 -4.72 9.79 30.40
N CYS A 34 -5.78 9.51 29.65
CA CYS A 34 -5.82 9.70 28.20
C CYS A 34 -6.48 11.04 27.85
N ILE A 35 -5.87 11.80 26.95
CA ILE A 35 -6.37 13.09 26.48
C ILE A 35 -6.66 12.99 24.99
N HIS A 36 -7.86 13.39 24.60
CA HIS A 36 -8.33 13.43 23.23
C HIS A 36 -8.62 14.89 22.85
N TYR A 37 -8.07 15.33 21.73
CA TYR A 37 -8.37 16.65 21.17
C TYR A 37 -9.33 16.50 20.00
N ASP A 38 -10.48 17.16 20.10
CA ASP A 38 -11.46 17.32 19.03
C ASP A 38 -11.15 18.60 18.22
N ASN A 39 -11.90 18.81 17.15
CA ASN A 39 -11.77 19.96 16.28
C ASN A 39 -11.96 21.28 17.05
N ILE A 40 -11.04 22.21 16.83
CA ILE A 40 -11.09 23.57 17.40
C ILE A 40 -12.26 24.37 16.81
N MET A 41 -12.70 24.04 15.59
CA MET A 41 -13.86 24.66 14.94
C MET A 41 -15.01 23.66 14.87
N THR A 42 -16.19 24.09 15.29
CA THR A 42 -17.42 23.29 15.20
C THR A 42 -18.01 23.27 13.79
N LYS A 43 -17.64 24.27 12.95
CA LYS A 43 -18.05 24.37 11.55
C LYS A 43 -16.85 24.16 10.62
N PRO A 44 -16.90 23.19 9.68
CA PRO A 44 -15.77 22.85 8.82
C PRO A 44 -15.49 23.90 7.73
N LYS A 45 -16.45 24.75 7.38
CA LYS A 45 -16.29 25.86 6.44
C LYS A 45 -17.17 27.03 6.87
N LEU A 46 -16.57 28.20 7.06
CA LEU A 46 -17.29 29.45 7.36
C LEU A 46 -17.78 30.08 6.04
N ASP A 47 -18.98 30.63 6.04
CA ASP A 47 -19.60 31.32 4.89
C ASP A 47 -19.51 32.84 5.06
N GLU A 48 -19.73 33.61 3.99
CA GLU A 48 -19.75 35.08 4.06
C GLU A 48 -20.86 35.56 5.00
N GLY A 49 -20.46 36.17 6.13
CA GLY A 49 -21.34 36.65 7.19
C GLY A 49 -21.19 35.91 8.53
N ASP A 50 -20.44 34.81 8.57
CA ASP A 50 -20.13 34.11 9.82
C ASP A 50 -19.06 34.85 10.64
N THR A 51 -19.30 34.97 11.94
CA THR A 51 -18.32 35.48 12.93
C THR A 51 -17.59 34.27 13.53
N PHE A 52 -16.25 34.23 13.45
CA PHE A 52 -15.50 33.00 13.75
C PHE A 52 -15.61 32.58 15.22
N GLU A 53 -15.76 33.56 16.12
CA GLU A 53 -15.89 33.38 17.56
C GLU A 53 -17.08 32.48 17.94
N ASP A 54 -18.16 32.54 17.15
CA ASP A 54 -19.39 31.76 17.38
C ASP A 54 -19.19 30.26 17.10
N TYR A 55 -18.12 29.91 16.38
CA TYR A 55 -17.85 28.53 15.95
C TYR A 55 -16.63 27.90 16.61
N VAL A 56 -15.97 28.61 17.54
CA VAL A 56 -14.84 28.07 18.32
C VAL A 56 -15.34 27.03 19.32
N ASN A 57 -14.77 25.83 19.26
CA ASN A 57 -14.97 24.77 20.23
C ASN A 57 -14.05 24.95 21.45
N TYR A 58 -14.55 25.66 22.45
CA TYR A 58 -13.85 25.84 23.73
C TYR A 58 -13.77 24.54 24.56
N ALA A 59 -14.53 23.51 24.20
CA ALA A 59 -14.53 22.19 24.83
C ALA A 59 -13.86 21.12 23.94
N SER A 60 -12.77 21.50 23.25
CA SER A 60 -12.04 20.61 22.34
C SER A 60 -11.14 19.60 23.04
N LYS A 61 -10.93 19.70 24.37
CA LYS A 61 -10.09 18.77 25.13
C LYS A 61 -10.97 17.86 26.00
N ASN A 62 -10.88 16.55 25.74
CA ASN A 62 -11.55 15.51 26.53
C ASN A 62 -10.51 14.67 27.28
N GLU A 63 -10.72 14.46 28.58
CA GLU A 63 -9.84 13.63 29.42
C GLU A 63 -10.58 12.37 29.91
N TYR A 64 -9.89 11.24 29.89
CA TYR A 64 -10.41 9.94 30.33
C TYR A 64 -9.37 9.25 31.21
N ASP A 65 -9.77 8.88 32.43
CA ASP A 65 -8.92 8.07 33.30
C ASP A 65 -9.08 6.59 32.94
N ILE A 66 -7.96 5.90 32.78
CA ILE A 66 -7.88 4.47 32.51
C ILE A 66 -6.90 3.81 33.49
N ILE A 67 -7.09 2.51 33.69
CA ILE A 67 -6.14 1.68 34.43
C ILE A 67 -5.30 0.93 33.38
N GLY A 68 -3.99 1.12 33.45
CA GLY A 68 -2.98 0.54 32.57
C GLY A 68 -2.25 -0.63 33.22
N GLU A 69 -1.57 -1.42 32.39
CA GLU A 69 -0.68 -2.46 32.88
C GLU A 69 0.58 -1.87 33.56
N PRO A 70 1.32 -2.65 34.36
CA PRO A 70 2.49 -2.18 35.10
C PRO A 70 3.59 -1.59 34.20
N GLU A 71 3.73 -2.10 32.97
CA GLU A 71 4.73 -1.60 32.00
C GLU A 71 4.46 -0.16 31.55
N MET A 72 3.23 0.34 31.66
CA MET A 72 2.92 1.74 31.33
C MET A 72 3.65 2.73 32.25
N ALA A 73 4.08 2.30 33.45
CA ALA A 73 4.90 3.10 34.34
C ALA A 73 6.32 3.37 33.79
N GLN A 74 6.79 2.58 32.81
CA GLN A 74 8.12 2.72 32.21
C GLN A 74 8.15 3.65 30.99
N LEU A 75 6.98 4.15 30.55
CA LEU A 75 6.87 5.02 29.38
C LEU A 75 7.57 6.34 29.62
N LYS A 76 8.30 6.80 28.60
CA LYS A 76 8.99 8.09 28.56
C LYS A 76 8.21 9.08 27.72
N LYS A 77 8.41 10.37 27.98
CA LYS A 77 7.84 11.44 27.14
C LYS A 77 8.27 11.24 25.68
N GLY A 78 7.31 11.20 24.77
CA GLY A 78 7.50 10.97 23.34
C GLY A 78 7.30 9.52 22.88
N ASP A 79 7.20 8.55 23.81
CA ASP A 79 6.94 7.16 23.44
C ASP A 79 5.55 7.03 22.83
N ILE A 80 5.46 6.36 21.68
CA ILE A 80 4.20 6.07 21.00
C ILE A 80 3.79 4.63 21.31
N ILE A 81 2.60 4.46 21.86
CA ILE A 81 2.00 3.17 22.15
C ILE A 81 0.68 3.00 21.42
N GLN A 82 0.33 1.76 21.13
CA GLN A 82 -1.00 1.41 20.67
C GLN A 82 -1.78 0.81 21.83
N ILE A 83 -2.88 1.45 22.21
CA ILE A 83 -3.87 0.81 23.07
C ILE A 83 -4.84 0.09 22.16
N LEU A 84 -4.82 -1.25 22.21
CA LEU A 84 -5.63 -2.09 21.34
C LEU A 84 -7.10 -1.63 21.35
N ARG A 85 -7.62 -1.32 20.16
CA ARG A 85 -8.98 -0.81 19.88
C ARG A 85 -9.32 0.60 20.41
N LYS A 86 -8.40 1.28 21.09
CA LYS A 86 -8.53 2.71 21.43
C LYS A 86 -7.66 3.61 20.55
N GLY A 87 -6.76 3.02 19.77
CA GLY A 87 -5.92 3.73 18.80
C GLY A 87 -4.51 3.97 19.32
N TYR A 88 -3.79 4.86 18.63
CA TYR A 88 -2.42 5.23 18.97
C TYR A 88 -2.41 6.41 19.93
N TYR A 89 -1.43 6.40 20.83
CA TYR A 89 -1.23 7.45 21.82
C TYR A 89 0.25 7.77 21.95
N ILE A 90 0.57 9.03 22.23
CA ILE A 90 1.91 9.49 22.59
C ILE A 90 1.96 9.87 24.07
N CYS A 91 2.98 9.44 24.78
CA CYS A 91 3.19 9.83 26.17
C CYS A 91 3.67 11.28 26.25
N ASP A 92 2.85 12.17 26.83
CA ASP A 92 3.24 13.57 27.05
C ASP A 92 3.83 13.79 28.45
N ILE A 93 3.30 13.06 29.44
CA ILE A 93 3.76 13.12 30.83
C ILE A 93 4.00 11.68 31.29
N PRO A 94 5.26 11.29 31.59
CA PRO A 94 5.56 9.96 32.10
C PRO A 94 5.05 9.80 33.54
N TYR A 95 4.80 8.55 33.93
CA TYR A 95 4.46 8.21 35.31
C TYR A 95 5.64 8.48 36.24
N ASP A 96 5.38 9.09 37.40
CA ASP A 96 6.38 9.26 38.44
C ASP A 96 5.78 8.94 39.81
N ALA A 97 6.22 7.81 40.37
CA ALA A 97 5.79 7.32 41.67
C ALA A 97 6.23 8.23 42.83
N ALA A 98 7.35 8.95 42.69
CA ALA A 98 7.88 9.81 43.75
C ALA A 98 7.04 11.09 43.92
N THR A 99 6.51 11.62 42.82
CA THR A 99 5.69 12.84 42.78
C THR A 99 4.19 12.55 42.71
N GLN A 100 3.79 11.27 42.69
CA GLN A 100 2.40 10.80 42.46
C GLN A 100 1.82 11.31 41.13
N GLN A 101 2.67 11.57 40.14
CA GLN A 101 2.27 12.05 38.83
C GLN A 101 1.76 10.88 37.99
N VAL A 102 0.51 10.98 37.54
CA VAL A 102 -0.10 9.99 36.64
C VAL A 102 0.49 10.11 35.23
N CYS A 103 0.58 8.99 34.52
CA CYS A 103 0.99 9.02 33.12
C CYS A 103 -0.09 9.70 32.27
N CYS A 104 0.27 10.68 31.44
CA CYS A 104 -0.66 11.31 30.49
C CYS A 104 -0.32 10.92 29.05
N LEU A 105 -1.33 10.42 28.35
CA LEU A 105 -1.26 9.95 26.98
C LEU A 105 -2.13 10.82 26.07
N LEU A 106 -1.58 11.39 25.00
CA LEU A 106 -2.33 12.13 24.00
C LEU A 106 -2.72 11.21 22.85
N ASN A 107 -4.00 11.18 22.47
CA ASN A 107 -4.45 10.41 21.32
C ASN A 107 -3.84 10.95 20.02
N ILE A 108 -3.39 10.05 19.15
CA ILE A 108 -2.93 10.34 17.80
C ILE A 108 -4.07 9.98 16.84
N PRO A 109 -4.69 10.96 16.15
CA PRO A 109 -5.73 10.67 15.17
C PRO A 109 -5.15 9.86 14.00
N ASP A 110 -5.64 8.65 13.79
CA ASP A 110 -5.20 7.74 12.71
C ASP A 110 -6.07 7.86 11.44
N GLY A 111 -7.07 8.75 11.45
CA GLY A 111 -8.01 8.96 10.35
C GLY A 111 -8.97 7.79 10.10
N GLY A 112 -9.00 6.78 10.98
CA GLY A 112 -9.66 5.50 10.74
C GLY A 112 -11.03 5.30 11.40
N THR A 113 -11.52 6.19 12.26
CA THR A 113 -12.76 5.95 13.02
C THR A 113 -13.94 6.81 12.57
N LYS A 114 -14.98 6.13 12.04
CA LYS A 114 -16.35 6.65 11.99
C LYS A 114 -16.96 6.55 13.40
N GLU A 115 -16.69 7.51 14.28
CA GLU A 115 -17.54 7.75 15.45
C GLU A 115 -18.09 9.18 15.43
N LYS A 116 -19.40 9.30 15.64
CA LYS A 116 -20.09 10.60 15.77
C LYS A 116 -19.75 11.23 17.12
N PRO A 117 -19.63 12.57 17.21
CA PRO A 117 -19.40 13.25 18.48
C PRO A 117 -20.66 13.12 19.34
N THR A 118 -20.52 12.49 20.51
CA THR A 118 -21.53 12.57 21.56
C THR A 118 -21.22 13.81 22.37
N SER A 119 -21.95 14.89 22.11
CA SER A 119 -21.88 16.11 22.91
C SER A 119 -22.38 15.82 24.34
N LEU A 120 -21.48 15.79 25.31
CA LEU A 120 -21.80 16.07 26.70
C LEU A 120 -21.26 17.48 27.00
N ARG A 121 -22.18 18.42 27.19
CA ARG A 121 -21.88 19.82 27.54
C ARG A 121 -21.17 19.87 28.89
N ALA A 122 -20.04 20.58 28.92
CA ALA A 122 -19.45 21.10 30.15
C ALA A 122 -20.38 22.17 30.75
N THR A 123 -20.73 22.01 32.01
CA THR A 123 -21.24 23.08 32.87
C THR A 123 -20.09 23.58 33.71
N ASP A 124 -19.70 24.84 33.54
CA ASP A 124 -18.92 25.57 34.55
C ASP A 124 -19.62 26.89 34.85
N ASN A 125 -20.05 27.05 36.11
CA ASN A 125 -19.62 28.22 36.88
C ASN A 125 -19.65 27.95 38.39
N ALA A 126 -18.64 28.53 39.04
CA ALA A 126 -18.10 28.28 40.36
C ALA A 126 -19.03 28.46 41.58
N GLY A 127 -18.84 27.58 42.57
CA GLY A 127 -18.24 27.97 43.87
C GLY A 127 -19.16 28.13 45.08
N ALA A 128 -19.14 27.14 46.00
CA ALA A 128 -18.86 27.33 47.44
C ALA A 128 -19.00 26.02 48.27
N LYS A 129 -17.85 25.60 48.82
CA LYS A 129 -17.59 24.98 50.15
C LYS A 129 -18.40 23.80 50.72
N SER A 130 -17.60 22.77 51.01
CA SER A 130 -17.41 22.04 52.29
C SER A 130 -18.29 20.85 52.66
N THR A 131 -17.58 19.72 52.80
CA THR A 131 -17.64 18.66 53.83
C THR A 131 -18.88 17.77 53.92
N GLY A 132 -18.67 16.45 53.84
CA GLY A 132 -19.64 15.49 54.36
C GLY A 132 -19.42 14.06 53.87
N ASP A 133 -19.23 13.17 54.83
CA ASP A 133 -18.86 11.75 54.74
C ASP A 133 -20.04 10.83 54.33
N LYS A 134 -19.71 9.64 53.81
CA LYS A 134 -20.45 8.33 53.80
C LYS A 134 -21.99 8.28 53.63
N SER A 135 -22.45 7.43 52.71
CA SER A 135 -22.99 6.07 53.00
C SER A 135 -23.89 5.52 51.88
N ALA A 136 -23.95 4.18 51.81
CA ALA A 136 -24.67 3.36 50.85
C ALA A 136 -26.21 3.46 50.94
N SER A 137 -26.93 3.10 49.87
CA SER A 137 -27.95 2.02 49.85
C SER A 137 -29.00 2.12 48.72
N THR A 138 -29.33 0.94 48.18
CA THR A 138 -30.63 0.41 47.65
C THR A 138 -31.31 0.88 46.36
N VAL A 139 -31.77 -0.17 45.64
CA VAL A 139 -32.65 -0.23 44.45
C VAL A 139 -34.11 -0.04 44.86
N VAL A 140 -34.92 0.64 44.03
CA VAL A 140 -36.40 0.67 44.16
C VAL A 140 -37.03 0.19 42.86
N SER A 141 -37.78 -0.92 42.93
CA SER A 141 -38.72 -1.42 41.91
C SER A 141 -40.14 -1.19 42.42
N GLY A 142 -41.01 -0.55 41.62
CA GLY A 142 -42.41 -0.29 41.98
C GLY A 142 -43.39 -0.51 40.82
N PRO A 143 -44.67 -0.81 41.10
CA PRO A 143 -45.70 -1.21 40.12
C PRO A 143 -46.02 -0.17 39.04
N GLU A 144 -45.67 1.09 39.28
CA GLU A 144 -45.86 2.20 38.36
C GLU A 144 -44.90 2.13 37.16
N VAL A 145 -43.70 1.56 37.35
CA VAL A 145 -42.69 1.36 36.29
C VAL A 145 -43.08 0.22 35.35
N ASP A 146 -43.73 -0.82 35.87
CA ASP A 146 -44.20 -1.97 35.08
C ASP A 146 -45.37 -1.58 34.17
N ILE A 147 -46.35 -0.82 34.68
CA ILE A 147 -47.47 -0.29 33.88
C ILE A 147 -46.97 0.65 32.78
N LEU A 148 -45.97 1.48 33.09
CA LEU A 148 -45.38 2.40 32.12
C LEU A 148 -44.59 1.64 31.03
N THR A 149 -43.93 0.55 31.40
CA THR A 149 -43.23 -0.36 30.47
C THR A 149 -44.21 -1.00 29.49
N GLU A 150 -45.34 -1.53 29.98
CA GLU A 150 -46.38 -2.11 29.13
C GLU A 150 -46.98 -1.09 28.15
N ARG A 151 -47.23 0.15 28.59
CA ARG A 151 -47.71 1.23 27.71
C ARG A 151 -46.71 1.59 26.62
N ILE A 152 -45.41 1.59 26.92
CA ILE A 152 -44.35 1.85 25.93
C ILE A 152 -44.31 0.74 24.87
N VAL A 153 -44.51 -0.53 25.27
CA VAL A 153 -44.58 -1.66 24.33
C VAL A 153 -45.82 -1.55 23.44
N LEU A 154 -47.00 -1.30 24.01
CA LEU A 154 -48.27 -1.15 23.28
C LEU A 154 -48.23 -0.03 22.25
N HIS A 155 -47.72 1.15 22.61
CA HIS A 155 -47.57 2.26 21.67
C HIS A 155 -46.53 1.97 20.58
N GLY A 156 -45.49 1.19 20.90
CA GLY A 156 -44.51 0.71 19.92
C GLY A 156 -45.11 -0.30 18.91
N GLU A 157 -46.07 -1.12 19.32
CA GLU A 157 -46.82 -2.01 18.42
C GLU A 157 -47.83 -1.25 17.57
N LYS A 158 -48.57 -0.29 18.15
CA LYS A 158 -49.49 0.58 17.42
C LYS A 158 -48.81 1.34 16.27
N ILE A 159 -47.58 1.84 16.48
CA ILE A 159 -46.79 2.49 15.41
C ILE A 159 -46.39 1.49 14.33
N ARG A 160 -46.08 0.24 14.69
CA ARG A 160 -45.75 -0.81 13.71
C ARG A 160 -46.96 -1.19 12.86
N GLU A 161 -48.14 -1.30 13.46
CA GLU A 161 -49.40 -1.54 12.74
C GLU A 161 -49.78 -0.36 11.84
N LEU A 162 -49.67 0.88 12.34
CA LEU A 162 -49.95 2.08 11.54
C LEU A 162 -48.98 2.22 10.36
N LYS A 163 -47.72 1.81 10.49
CA LYS A 163 -46.75 1.79 9.39
C LYS A 163 -46.96 0.63 8.41
N ALA A 164 -47.54 -0.49 8.86
CA ALA A 164 -47.84 -1.65 8.03
C ALA A 164 -49.14 -1.46 7.20
N ASN A 165 -50.08 -0.63 7.66
CA ASN A 165 -51.29 -0.30 6.93
C ASN A 165 -51.04 0.79 5.87
N LYS A 166 -51.17 0.44 4.58
CA LYS A 166 -50.96 1.36 3.44
C LYS A 166 -51.97 2.52 3.35
N SER A 167 -52.96 2.56 4.24
CA SER A 167 -54.03 3.56 4.29
C SER A 167 -53.84 4.61 5.39
N ALA A 168 -52.85 4.45 6.28
CA ALA A 168 -52.63 5.37 7.40
C ALA A 168 -51.84 6.61 6.96
N SER A 169 -52.25 7.80 7.41
CA SER A 169 -51.58 9.05 7.05
C SER A 169 -50.25 9.18 7.81
N LYS A 170 -49.27 9.89 7.22
CA LYS A 170 -47.99 10.19 7.88
C LYS A 170 -48.19 10.98 9.19
N ASP A 171 -49.25 11.77 9.28
CA ASP A 171 -49.55 12.57 10.47
C ASP A 171 -50.00 11.71 11.64
N ASP A 172 -50.80 10.65 11.40
CA ASP A 172 -51.21 9.70 12.44
C ASP A 172 -50.03 8.92 13.02
N VAL A 173 -49.07 8.54 12.16
CA VAL A 173 -47.82 7.87 12.58
C VAL A 173 -46.97 8.83 13.42
N ASN A 174 -46.88 10.10 13.03
CA ASN A 174 -46.07 11.09 13.75
C ASN A 174 -46.67 11.43 15.13
N VAL A 175 -48.00 11.51 15.25
CA VAL A 175 -48.68 11.69 16.54
C VAL A 175 -48.38 10.51 17.47
N ALA A 176 -48.51 9.28 16.99
CA ALA A 176 -48.23 8.08 17.80
C ALA A 176 -46.75 7.99 18.23
N VAL A 177 -45.80 8.39 17.37
CA VAL A 177 -44.36 8.45 17.71
C VAL A 177 -44.10 9.49 18.80
N LYS A 178 -44.77 10.64 18.77
CA LYS A 178 -44.60 11.69 19.78
C LYS A 178 -45.09 11.24 21.16
N GLU A 179 -46.21 10.52 21.22
CA GLU A 179 -46.71 9.91 22.46
C GLU A 179 -45.75 8.85 23.02
N LEU A 180 -45.18 8.00 22.16
CA LEU A 180 -44.20 6.99 22.58
C LEU A 180 -42.94 7.62 23.18
N LEU A 181 -42.46 8.72 22.62
CA LEU A 181 -41.28 9.43 23.15
C LEU A 181 -41.56 10.04 24.52
N ALA A 182 -42.75 10.61 24.73
CA ALA A 182 -43.15 11.15 26.03
C ALA A 182 -43.23 10.07 27.12
N LEU A 183 -43.76 8.88 26.78
CA LEU A 183 -43.81 7.75 27.71
C LEU A 183 -42.40 7.25 28.09
N LYS A 184 -41.47 7.18 27.13
CA LYS A 184 -40.07 6.81 27.40
C LYS A 184 -39.33 7.85 28.25
N GLU A 185 -39.66 9.12 28.11
CA GLU A 185 -39.12 10.18 28.97
C GLU A 185 -39.63 10.05 30.41
N GLN A 186 -40.92 9.72 30.60
CA GLN A 186 -41.48 9.41 31.92
C GLN A 186 -40.80 8.18 32.55
N TYR A 187 -40.51 7.15 31.75
CA TYR A 187 -39.77 5.97 32.22
C TYR A 187 -38.36 6.32 32.67
N LYS A 188 -37.66 7.18 31.92
CA LYS A 188 -36.34 7.68 32.28
C LYS A 188 -36.36 8.52 33.56
N LYS A 189 -37.41 9.34 33.75
CA LYS A 189 -37.59 10.15 34.97
C LYS A 189 -37.85 9.29 36.21
N LEU A 190 -38.64 8.22 36.07
CA LEU A 190 -39.01 7.34 37.19
C LEU A 190 -37.91 6.32 37.56
N THR A 191 -37.19 5.80 36.57
CA THR A 191 -36.19 4.73 36.79
C THR A 191 -34.75 5.21 36.76
N GLY A 192 -34.51 6.45 36.33
CA GLY A 192 -33.17 6.99 36.10
C GLY A 192 -32.44 6.39 34.88
N THR A 193 -33.08 5.48 34.13
CA THR A 193 -32.45 4.77 32.99
C THR A 193 -33.30 4.86 31.71
N GLU A 194 -32.64 4.90 30.55
CA GLU A 194 -33.37 4.92 29.27
C GLU A 194 -34.00 3.56 28.97
N TYR A 195 -35.26 3.59 28.53
CA TYR A 195 -36.01 2.39 28.15
C TYR A 195 -35.36 1.69 26.95
N LYS A 196 -34.86 0.46 27.16
CA LYS A 196 -34.31 -0.41 26.11
C LYS A 196 -35.33 -1.50 25.75
N PRO A 197 -35.79 -1.61 24.49
CA PRO A 197 -36.72 -2.66 24.09
C PRO A 197 -36.04 -4.03 24.15
N SER A 198 -36.59 -4.97 24.90
CA SER A 198 -36.20 -6.39 24.80
C SER A 198 -36.93 -7.02 23.62
N ASN A 199 -36.19 -7.68 22.72
CA ASN A 199 -36.79 -8.53 21.69
C ASN A 199 -37.27 -9.82 22.35
N ALA A 200 -38.58 -9.96 22.51
CA ALA A 200 -39.24 -11.25 22.47
C ALA A 200 -40.60 -11.06 21.78
N SER A 201 -40.74 -11.61 20.56
CA SER A 201 -42.06 -11.87 20.01
C SER A 201 -42.67 -13.04 20.79
N ALA A 202 -43.93 -12.85 21.19
CA ALA A 202 -44.97 -13.87 21.29
C ALA A 202 -44.55 -15.28 21.78
N THR A 203 -44.92 -15.60 23.02
CA THR A 203 -45.63 -16.87 23.26
C THR A 203 -46.50 -16.74 24.50
N ALA A 204 -47.80 -16.47 24.28
CA ALA A 204 -48.81 -16.71 25.30
C ALA A 204 -49.13 -18.22 25.32
N GLN A 205 -48.88 -18.80 26.49
CA GLN A 205 -49.58 -19.92 27.13
C GLN A 205 -49.73 -21.25 26.36
N LYS A 206 -49.20 -22.35 26.91
CA LYS A 206 -49.92 -23.12 27.93
C LYS A 206 -49.12 -24.32 28.46
N GLU A 207 -49.19 -24.44 29.78
CA GLU A 207 -49.37 -25.67 30.55
C GLU A 207 -48.21 -26.68 30.72
N THR A 208 -47.81 -26.75 32.00
CA THR A 208 -47.63 -27.95 32.84
C THR A 208 -46.24 -28.57 33.05
N LYS A 209 -45.81 -28.47 34.32
CA LYS A 209 -45.16 -29.47 35.18
C LYS A 209 -43.72 -29.94 34.87
N LYS A 210 -42.79 -29.57 35.77
CA LYS A 210 -41.67 -30.45 36.24
C LYS A 210 -42.24 -31.81 36.70
N PRO A 211 -41.50 -32.95 36.80
CA PRO A 211 -40.03 -33.09 36.92
C PRO A 211 -39.38 -34.30 36.16
N ALA A 212 -38.04 -34.38 36.12
CA ALA A 212 -37.21 -35.52 36.58
C ALA A 212 -35.80 -35.52 35.93
N VAL A 213 -34.86 -36.12 36.64
CA VAL A 213 -33.39 -35.97 36.61
C VAL A 213 -32.72 -37.20 36.00
N ASP A 214 -31.49 -36.99 35.48
CA ASP A 214 -30.35 -37.91 35.27
C ASP A 214 -30.48 -39.22 34.47
N SER A 215 -29.54 -39.38 33.52
CA SER A 215 -28.69 -40.59 33.47
C SER A 215 -27.44 -40.46 32.58
N THR A 216 -27.30 -39.42 31.75
CA THR A 216 -26.26 -39.38 30.70
C THR A 216 -25.01 -38.54 31.01
N SER A 217 -24.99 -37.65 32.01
CA SER A 217 -23.80 -36.82 32.30
C SER A 217 -22.72 -37.54 33.12
N ASN A 218 -23.10 -38.45 34.02
CA ASN A 218 -22.19 -39.03 35.01
C ASN A 218 -21.25 -40.13 34.42
N GLU A 219 -21.64 -40.78 33.32
CA GLU A 219 -20.77 -41.75 32.62
C GLU A 219 -19.78 -41.06 31.66
N ALA A 220 -20.20 -39.96 31.04
CA ALA A 220 -19.36 -39.17 30.15
C ALA A 220 -18.19 -38.53 30.92
N GLU A 221 -18.44 -37.95 32.11
CA GLU A 221 -17.39 -37.36 32.95
C GLU A 221 -16.35 -38.39 33.40
N LYS A 222 -16.79 -39.60 33.80
CA LYS A 222 -15.87 -40.71 34.16
C LYS A 222 -15.01 -41.18 32.99
N LEU A 223 -15.53 -41.11 31.76
CA LEU A 223 -14.77 -41.43 30.55
C LEU A 223 -13.71 -40.38 30.24
N VAL A 224 -14.00 -39.08 30.42
CA VAL A 224 -13.02 -37.99 30.25
C VAL A 224 -11.86 -38.14 31.24
N GLU A 225 -12.15 -38.50 32.49
CA GLU A 225 -11.11 -38.71 33.50
C GLU A 225 -10.18 -39.88 33.12
N LYS A 226 -10.75 -41.01 32.66
CA LYS A 226 -9.97 -42.16 32.17
C LYS A 226 -9.15 -41.84 30.92
N ILE A 227 -9.70 -41.06 30.00
CA ILE A 227 -8.97 -40.61 28.80
C ILE A 227 -7.80 -39.71 29.19
N THR A 228 -7.98 -38.84 30.18
CA THR A 228 -6.94 -37.94 30.66
C THR A 228 -5.80 -38.72 31.33
N GLN A 229 -6.14 -39.62 32.26
CA GLN A 229 -5.16 -40.46 32.95
C GLN A 229 -4.38 -41.37 31.97
N GLN A 230 -5.06 -41.97 31.01
CA GLN A 230 -4.39 -42.80 30.00
C GLN A 230 -3.54 -41.95 29.04
N GLY A 231 -3.96 -40.72 28.74
CA GLY A 231 -3.18 -39.75 27.96
C GLY A 231 -1.87 -39.37 28.63
N ASP A 232 -1.91 -39.13 29.94
CA ASP A 232 -0.72 -38.81 30.73
C ASP A 232 0.23 -40.00 30.85
N LYS A 233 -0.32 -41.21 31.05
CA LYS A 233 0.47 -42.45 31.04
C LYS A 233 1.22 -42.65 29.71
N VAL A 234 0.58 -42.38 28.58
CA VAL A 234 1.25 -42.43 27.26
C VAL A 234 2.36 -41.39 27.14
N ARG A 235 2.16 -40.20 27.73
CA ARG A 235 3.17 -39.12 27.75
C ARG A 235 4.39 -39.53 28.57
N ASP A 236 4.17 -40.10 29.75
CA ASP A 236 5.24 -40.56 30.65
C ASP A 236 6.02 -41.72 30.05
N LEU A 237 5.33 -42.69 29.46
CA LEU A 237 5.96 -43.83 28.78
C LEU A 237 6.81 -43.39 27.59
N LYS A 238 6.40 -42.33 26.86
CA LYS A 238 7.19 -41.73 25.75
C LYS A 238 8.33 -40.83 26.23
N ALA A 239 8.21 -40.21 27.40
CA ALA A 239 9.25 -39.37 27.98
C ALA A 239 10.42 -40.20 28.52
N ASN A 240 10.17 -41.44 28.95
CA ASN A 240 11.20 -42.36 29.38
C ASN A 240 11.83 -43.10 28.18
N LYS A 241 13.11 -42.81 27.90
CA LYS A 241 13.87 -43.39 26.76
C LYS A 241 14.14 -44.90 26.86
N SER A 242 13.86 -45.51 28.01
CA SER A 242 14.08 -46.95 28.25
C SER A 242 12.81 -47.81 28.11
N THR A 243 11.66 -47.22 27.77
CA THR A 243 10.40 -47.97 27.61
C THR A 243 10.34 -48.70 26.25
N PRO A 244 10.03 -50.01 26.21
CA PRO A 244 9.84 -50.75 24.96
C PRO A 244 8.74 -50.15 24.08
N LYS A 245 8.95 -50.12 22.75
CA LYS A 245 8.00 -49.53 21.79
C LYS A 245 6.66 -50.27 21.78
N GLU A 246 6.64 -51.57 22.07
CA GLU A 246 5.41 -52.35 22.16
C GLU A 246 4.50 -51.85 23.30
N GLU A 247 5.04 -51.51 24.47
CA GLU A 247 4.23 -51.01 25.60
C GLU A 247 3.61 -49.63 25.32
N ILE A 248 4.37 -48.74 24.66
CA ILE A 248 3.85 -47.43 24.23
C ILE A 248 2.71 -47.63 23.22
N THR A 249 2.85 -48.60 22.31
CA THR A 249 1.85 -48.87 21.27
C THR A 249 0.55 -49.40 21.88
N VAL A 250 0.63 -50.34 22.83
CA VAL A 250 -0.54 -50.85 23.56
C VAL A 250 -1.24 -49.75 24.35
N ALA A 251 -0.48 -48.88 25.03
CA ALA A 251 -1.05 -47.77 25.81
C ALA A 251 -1.76 -46.72 24.93
N VAL A 252 -1.22 -46.44 23.74
CA VAL A 252 -1.83 -45.54 22.74
C VAL A 252 -3.11 -46.14 22.17
N GLU A 253 -3.15 -47.45 21.94
CA GLU A 253 -4.33 -48.12 21.40
C GLU A 253 -5.48 -48.18 22.41
N GLN A 254 -5.17 -48.37 23.70
CA GLN A 254 -6.15 -48.21 24.78
C GLN A 254 -6.70 -46.79 24.87
N LEU A 255 -5.86 -45.76 24.69
CA LEU A 255 -6.31 -44.36 24.67
C LEU A 255 -7.28 -44.09 23.51
N LYS A 256 -7.02 -44.67 22.33
CA LYS A 256 -7.92 -44.54 21.16
C LYS A 256 -9.28 -45.17 21.43
N LYS A 257 -9.31 -46.39 22.01
CA LYS A 257 -10.57 -47.07 22.37
C LYS A 257 -11.40 -46.27 23.38
N LEU A 258 -10.76 -45.68 24.39
CA LEU A 258 -11.47 -44.85 25.37
C LEU A 258 -12.07 -43.59 24.74
N LYS A 259 -11.33 -42.93 23.83
CA LYS A 259 -11.86 -41.76 23.09
C LYS A 259 -13.01 -42.10 22.17
N GLU A 260 -12.97 -43.28 21.53
CA GLU A 260 -14.06 -43.76 20.68
C GLU A 260 -15.32 -44.11 21.49
N GLN A 261 -15.15 -44.71 22.68
CA GLN A 261 -16.26 -44.93 23.61
C GLN A 261 -16.89 -43.62 24.08
N TYR A 262 -16.09 -42.60 24.38
CA TYR A 262 -16.60 -41.27 24.70
C TYR A 262 -17.38 -40.68 23.53
N LYS A 263 -16.82 -40.69 22.31
CA LYS A 263 -17.49 -40.20 21.10
C LYS A 263 -18.81 -40.90 20.81
N THR A 264 -18.86 -42.22 21.04
CA THR A 264 -20.09 -43.01 20.86
C THR A 264 -21.15 -42.64 21.90
N LEU A 265 -20.75 -42.32 23.13
CA LEU A 265 -21.65 -42.00 24.22
C LEU A 265 -22.16 -40.54 24.18
N THR A 266 -21.32 -39.58 23.79
CA THR A 266 -21.64 -38.14 23.84
C THR A 266 -21.92 -37.52 22.47
N GLY A 267 -21.60 -38.24 21.38
CA GLY A 267 -21.69 -37.72 20.01
C GLY A 267 -20.59 -36.71 19.65
N THR A 268 -19.64 -36.44 20.56
CA THR A 268 -18.60 -35.41 20.41
C THR A 268 -17.21 -35.97 20.73
N ASP A 269 -16.16 -35.43 20.08
CA ASP A 269 -14.78 -35.86 20.34
C ASP A 269 -14.29 -35.41 21.73
N ALA A 270 -13.52 -36.27 22.41
CA ALA A 270 -13.02 -35.99 23.76
C ALA A 270 -11.97 -34.85 23.80
N PRO A 271 -12.04 -33.91 24.76
CA PRO A 271 -11.12 -32.77 24.85
C PRO A 271 -9.66 -33.18 25.08
N SER A 272 -8.71 -32.49 24.43
CA SER A 272 -7.26 -32.78 24.49
C SER A 272 -6.53 -31.97 25.58
N SER A 273 -5.76 -32.63 26.46
CA SER A 273 -5.03 -31.96 27.56
C SER A 273 -3.65 -31.41 27.15
N GLY A 274 -3.45 -30.10 27.33
CA GLY A 274 -2.14 -29.47 27.28
C GLY A 274 -2.10 -28.01 27.77
N THR A 275 -1.57 -27.79 28.98
CA THR A 275 -1.03 -26.50 29.44
C THR A 275 0.35 -26.71 30.07
N ALA A 276 1.29 -25.83 29.71
CA ALA A 276 2.67 -25.80 30.18
C ALA A 276 2.80 -25.01 31.49
N ALA A 277 3.71 -25.43 32.37
CA ALA A 277 4.07 -24.72 33.61
C ALA A 277 5.48 -24.07 33.53
N PRO A 278 5.73 -22.94 34.24
CA PRO A 278 6.89 -22.07 34.05
C PRO A 278 8.08 -22.34 35.00
N ARG A 279 9.29 -21.95 34.57
CA ARG A 279 10.59 -22.03 35.30
C ARG A 279 10.88 -20.74 36.09
N LYS A 280 11.42 -20.88 37.32
CA LYS A 280 11.97 -19.82 38.18
C LYS A 280 13.44 -19.49 37.86
N GLU A 281 13.82 -18.23 38.05
CA GLU A 281 15.18 -17.65 38.00
C GLU A 281 16.10 -18.05 39.17
N LYS A 282 17.42 -17.97 38.95
CA LYS A 282 18.45 -17.64 39.97
C LYS A 282 19.72 -17.02 39.32
N GLU A 283 20.41 -16.22 40.13
CA GLU A 283 21.36 -15.11 39.86
C GLU A 283 22.78 -15.43 39.31
N LYS A 284 23.49 -14.37 38.90
CA LYS A 284 24.87 -14.26 38.32
C LYS A 284 25.99 -14.42 39.37
N LYS A 285 27.20 -14.96 39.11
CA LYS A 285 28.43 -14.40 38.44
C LYS A 285 29.62 -15.40 38.71
N PRO A 286 30.87 -15.27 38.21
CA PRO A 286 31.41 -14.82 36.90
C PRO A 286 32.57 -15.69 36.29
N ALA A 287 32.83 -15.50 34.99
CA ALA A 287 34.11 -15.57 34.21
C ALA A 287 35.03 -16.83 34.17
N ALA A 288 35.29 -17.39 32.96
CA ALA A 288 36.59 -17.35 32.22
C ALA A 288 36.85 -18.55 31.25
N LYS A 289 37.29 -18.20 30.02
CA LYS A 289 38.27 -18.82 29.08
C LYS A 289 38.20 -20.28 28.56
N LYS A 290 38.11 -20.36 27.22
CA LYS A 290 38.90 -21.08 26.17
C LYS A 290 38.92 -22.63 26.05
N SER A 291 38.95 -23.01 24.74
CA SER A 291 39.62 -24.11 24.01
C SER A 291 38.98 -25.51 23.88
N GLU A 292 38.59 -25.80 22.63
CA GLU A 292 39.00 -26.90 21.72
C GLU A 292 38.69 -28.40 21.96
N HIS A 293 38.28 -28.99 20.82
CA HIS A 293 38.43 -30.35 20.27
C HIS A 293 37.50 -31.54 20.65
N GLU A 294 36.83 -32.03 19.58
CA GLU A 294 36.55 -33.43 19.18
C GLU A 294 35.71 -34.34 20.11
N GLN A 295 34.79 -35.22 19.65
CA GLN A 295 34.76 -36.06 18.44
C GLN A 295 33.35 -36.67 18.24
N ASN A 296 33.13 -37.17 17.03
CA ASN A 296 31.91 -37.73 16.42
C ASN A 296 31.14 -38.83 17.20
N SER A 297 29.83 -38.91 16.96
CA SER A 297 29.20 -40.17 16.53
C SER A 297 27.95 -39.92 15.66
N ALA A 298 27.91 -40.59 14.52
CA ALA A 298 26.90 -40.50 13.48
C ALA A 298 25.69 -41.41 13.75
N SER A 299 24.49 -40.99 13.34
CA SER A 299 23.56 -41.86 12.58
C SER A 299 22.31 -41.11 12.08
N ALA A 300 21.98 -41.44 10.82
CA ALA A 300 20.69 -41.32 10.12
C ALA A 300 20.16 -39.93 9.72
N HIS A 301 20.58 -39.51 8.52
CA HIS A 301 19.96 -38.48 7.69
C HIS A 301 18.50 -38.80 7.34
N THR A 302 17.61 -37.84 7.56
CA THR A 302 16.44 -37.58 6.72
C THR A 302 16.45 -36.10 6.35
N ASP A 303 16.37 -35.82 5.05
CA ASP A 303 16.56 -34.50 4.45
C ASP A 303 15.50 -33.48 4.89
N LEU A 304 15.95 -32.44 5.60
CA LEU A 304 15.27 -31.16 5.69
C LEU A 304 16.11 -30.14 4.94
N LYS A 305 15.66 -29.74 3.74
CA LYS A 305 16.21 -28.60 3.00
C LYS A 305 16.22 -27.39 3.94
N LYS A 306 17.41 -26.87 4.27
CA LYS A 306 17.57 -25.52 4.81
C LYS A 306 17.06 -24.55 3.76
N GLU A 307 15.83 -24.06 3.91
CA GLU A 307 15.35 -22.92 3.14
C GLU A 307 16.23 -21.71 3.44
N THR A 308 17.02 -21.29 2.45
CA THR A 308 17.71 -20.01 2.49
C THR A 308 16.66 -18.90 2.40
N LYS A 309 16.63 -17.94 3.35
CA LYS A 309 15.75 -16.74 3.34
C LYS A 309 15.93 -15.79 2.12
N LEU A 310 16.72 -16.20 1.12
CA LEU A 310 16.99 -15.45 -0.11
C LEU A 310 15.78 -15.37 -1.05
N GLY A 311 14.92 -16.40 -1.06
CA GLY A 311 13.76 -16.46 -1.94
C GLY A 311 12.67 -15.44 -1.59
N ILE A 312 11.76 -15.20 -2.54
CA ILE A 312 10.56 -14.40 -2.31
C ILE A 312 9.54 -15.25 -1.53
N GLU A 313 8.96 -14.68 -0.48
CA GLU A 313 8.02 -15.35 0.42
C GLU A 313 6.56 -15.13 0.02
N PHE A 314 6.26 -13.97 -0.57
CA PHE A 314 4.91 -13.60 -1.02
C PHE A 314 4.79 -13.77 -2.52
N LYS A 315 3.73 -14.41 -3.02
CA LYS A 315 3.51 -14.49 -4.46
C LYS A 315 2.88 -13.21 -4.99
N LYS A 316 3.26 -12.83 -6.21
CA LYS A 316 2.79 -11.62 -6.91
C LYS A 316 1.27 -11.57 -7.03
N GLU A 317 0.66 -12.71 -7.31
CA GLU A 317 -0.79 -12.90 -7.48
C GLU A 317 -1.58 -12.98 -6.17
N GLU A 318 -0.90 -13.19 -5.03
CA GLU A 318 -1.54 -13.32 -3.70
C GLU A 318 -1.42 -12.02 -2.90
N ASP A 319 -0.24 -11.40 -2.88
CA ASP A 319 0.03 -10.16 -2.13
C ASP A 319 1.05 -9.29 -2.88
N LEU A 320 0.53 -8.44 -3.78
CA LEU A 320 1.35 -7.62 -4.66
C LEU A 320 2.21 -6.60 -3.90
N ALA A 321 1.68 -6.01 -2.82
CA ALA A 321 2.37 -4.98 -2.05
C ALA A 321 3.59 -5.56 -1.33
N HIS A 322 3.43 -6.67 -0.62
CA HIS A 322 4.55 -7.34 0.06
C HIS A 322 5.52 -7.99 -0.93
N TRP A 323 5.01 -8.60 -2.01
CA TRP A 323 5.85 -9.12 -3.10
C TRP A 323 6.73 -8.01 -3.68
N TYR A 324 6.15 -6.87 -4.06
CA TYR A 324 6.89 -5.76 -4.65
C TYR A 324 7.95 -5.23 -3.69
N GLY A 325 7.58 -5.03 -2.43
CA GLY A 325 8.51 -4.61 -1.38
C GLY A 325 9.66 -5.60 -1.15
N GLN A 326 9.44 -6.91 -1.30
CA GLN A 326 10.52 -7.90 -1.24
C GLN A 326 11.39 -7.88 -2.50
N VAL A 327 10.80 -7.81 -3.69
CA VAL A 327 11.54 -7.81 -4.96
C VAL A 327 12.48 -6.61 -5.07
N VAL A 328 12.03 -5.40 -4.76
CA VAL A 328 12.88 -4.20 -4.87
C VAL A 328 14.00 -4.17 -3.81
N ARG A 329 13.79 -4.76 -2.64
CA ARG A 329 14.81 -4.85 -1.57
C ARG A 329 15.78 -6.01 -1.78
N LYS A 330 15.28 -7.24 -1.93
CA LYS A 330 16.10 -8.45 -2.13
C LYS A 330 16.79 -8.44 -3.51
N GLY A 331 16.22 -7.76 -4.51
CA GLY A 331 16.86 -7.45 -5.79
C GLY A 331 17.95 -6.36 -5.71
N GLU A 332 18.10 -5.72 -4.55
CA GLU A 332 19.05 -4.64 -4.27
C GLU A 332 18.86 -3.40 -5.16
N LEU A 333 17.61 -3.09 -5.51
CA LEU A 333 17.28 -1.86 -6.23
C LEU A 333 17.24 -0.67 -5.27
N ILE A 334 16.62 -0.86 -4.09
CA ILE A 334 16.47 0.20 -3.09
C ILE A 334 16.93 -0.23 -1.70
N GLU A 335 17.18 0.77 -0.87
CA GLU A 335 17.20 0.65 0.59
C GLU A 335 16.20 1.64 1.20
N ASN A 336 15.53 1.24 2.29
CA ASN A 336 14.64 2.15 3.00
C ASN A 336 15.45 3.25 3.68
N TYR A 337 14.92 4.47 3.65
CA TYR A 337 15.49 5.60 4.37
C TYR A 337 14.65 5.92 5.62
N ASP A 338 15.23 6.64 6.57
CA ASP A 338 14.57 7.03 7.83
C ASP A 338 13.50 8.12 7.60
N VAL A 339 13.59 8.88 6.51
CA VAL A 339 12.52 9.78 6.05
C VAL A 339 11.50 9.03 5.20
N SER A 340 10.26 8.97 5.68
CA SER A 340 9.15 8.33 4.98
C SER A 340 8.95 8.90 3.57
N GLY A 341 8.77 8.00 2.59
CA GLY A 341 8.59 8.34 1.19
C GLY A 341 9.88 8.64 0.42
N CYS A 342 11.04 8.55 1.08
CA CYS A 342 12.36 8.63 0.46
C CYS A 342 13.05 7.27 0.47
N TYR A 343 13.79 6.97 -0.59
CA TYR A 343 14.46 5.67 -0.77
C TYR A 343 15.84 5.88 -1.37
N ILE A 344 16.81 5.10 -0.91
CA ILE A 344 18.16 5.11 -1.47
C ILE A 344 18.15 4.28 -2.75
N LEU A 345 18.47 4.89 -3.89
CA LEU A 345 18.66 4.17 -5.14
C LEU A 345 20.04 3.51 -5.16
N ARG A 346 20.08 2.18 -4.98
CA ARG A 346 21.33 1.41 -4.97
C ARG A 346 21.93 1.32 -6.38
N PRO A 347 23.20 0.92 -6.53
CA PRO A 347 23.86 0.83 -7.85
C PRO A 347 23.15 -0.03 -8.88
N TRP A 348 22.31 -0.99 -8.46
CA TRP A 348 21.53 -1.81 -9.39
C TRP A 348 20.42 -0.99 -10.04
N ALA A 349 19.66 -0.20 -9.26
CA ALA A 349 18.59 0.65 -9.77
C ALA A 349 19.13 1.89 -10.50
N TYR A 350 20.16 2.54 -9.95
CA TYR A 350 20.71 3.74 -10.56
C TYR A 350 21.30 3.46 -11.93
N PHE A 351 21.92 2.27 -12.15
CA PHE A 351 22.34 1.86 -13.48
C PHE A 351 21.17 1.80 -14.48
N LEU A 352 20.00 1.30 -14.08
CA LEU A 352 18.82 1.28 -14.95
C LEU A 352 18.42 2.71 -15.34
N TRP A 353 18.46 3.63 -14.38
CA TRP A 353 18.19 5.04 -14.62
C TRP A 353 19.23 5.68 -15.55
N GLU A 354 20.52 5.34 -15.40
CA GLU A 354 21.58 5.81 -16.30
C GLU A 354 21.38 5.35 -17.75
N GLN A 355 20.87 4.14 -17.97
CA GLN A 355 20.54 3.66 -19.31
C GLN A 355 19.35 4.41 -19.92
N ILE A 356 18.31 4.68 -19.13
CA ILE A 356 17.15 5.50 -19.58
C ILE A 356 17.64 6.91 -19.93
N LYS A 357 18.46 7.50 -19.05
CA LYS A 357 19.07 8.81 -19.27
C LYS A 357 19.89 8.85 -20.54
N ALA A 358 20.80 7.90 -20.74
CA ALA A 358 21.64 7.86 -21.94
C ALA A 358 20.81 7.73 -23.23
N TYR A 359 19.73 6.95 -23.21
CA TYR A 359 18.82 6.81 -24.34
C TYR A 359 18.09 8.12 -24.65
N ILE A 360 17.51 8.78 -23.65
CA ILE A 360 16.80 10.05 -23.82
C ILE A 360 17.76 11.15 -24.25
N ASP A 361 18.92 11.28 -23.60
CA ASP A 361 19.92 12.32 -23.89
C ASP A 361 20.38 12.24 -25.36
N ALA A 362 20.61 11.04 -25.89
CA ALA A 362 21.01 10.86 -27.29
C ALA A 362 19.93 11.40 -28.25
N GLU A 363 18.68 11.04 -28.03
CA GLU A 363 17.55 11.38 -28.89
C GLU A 363 17.19 12.88 -28.83
N ILE A 364 17.14 13.46 -27.63
CA ILE A 364 16.82 14.90 -27.49
C ILE A 364 17.97 15.79 -27.99
N SER A 365 19.23 15.31 -27.92
CA SER A 365 20.38 16.03 -28.49
C SER A 365 20.28 16.11 -30.00
N GLU A 366 19.83 15.04 -30.67
CA GLU A 366 19.54 15.05 -32.11
C GLU A 366 18.39 16.02 -32.47
N MET A 367 17.44 16.22 -31.56
CA MET A 367 16.36 17.22 -31.70
C MET A 367 16.82 18.68 -31.44
N GLY A 368 18.10 18.88 -31.09
CA GLY A 368 18.69 20.18 -30.77
C GLY A 368 18.39 20.69 -29.36
N VAL A 369 17.93 19.81 -28.45
CA VAL A 369 17.70 20.17 -27.04
C VAL A 369 19.04 20.21 -26.29
N GLN A 370 19.22 21.22 -25.45
CA GLN A 370 20.45 21.42 -24.70
C GLN A 370 20.25 21.14 -23.21
N ASN A 371 21.12 20.30 -22.63
CA ASN A 371 21.13 20.05 -21.20
C ASN A 371 21.62 21.28 -20.42
N CYS A 372 20.92 21.63 -19.35
CA CYS A 372 21.21 22.73 -18.43
C CYS A 372 20.93 22.30 -16.98
N TYR A 373 21.11 23.22 -16.03
CA TYR A 373 20.75 23.00 -14.63
C TYR A 373 20.32 24.30 -13.96
N PHE A 374 19.06 24.35 -13.51
CA PHE A 374 18.53 25.44 -12.70
C PHE A 374 18.59 25.10 -11.20
N PRO A 375 18.65 26.11 -10.31
CA PRO A 375 18.71 25.91 -8.86
C PRO A 375 17.54 25.09 -8.29
N LEU A 376 17.79 24.42 -7.16
CA LEU A 376 16.77 23.64 -6.43
C LEU A 376 15.71 24.50 -5.74
N PHE A 377 16.11 25.70 -5.30
CA PHE A 377 15.26 26.56 -4.49
C PHE A 377 14.49 27.56 -5.36
N VAL A 378 13.21 27.72 -5.04
CA VAL A 378 12.33 28.75 -5.60
C VAL A 378 11.93 29.73 -4.50
N SER A 379 11.98 31.03 -4.80
CA SER A 379 11.54 32.04 -3.84
C SER A 379 10.02 32.02 -3.69
N HIS A 380 9.52 32.36 -2.49
CA HIS A 380 8.09 32.48 -2.23
C HIS A 380 7.41 33.35 -3.30
N ASN A 381 7.97 34.52 -3.61
CA ASN A 381 7.38 35.44 -4.59
C ASN A 381 7.36 34.89 -6.02
N ALA A 382 8.36 34.10 -6.42
CA ALA A 382 8.38 33.50 -7.75
C ALA A 382 7.35 32.38 -7.88
N LEU A 383 7.22 31.55 -6.84
CA LEU A 383 6.21 30.49 -6.79
C LEU A 383 4.82 31.14 -6.87
N PHE A 384 4.47 32.05 -5.94
CA PHE A 384 3.13 32.67 -5.80
C PHE A 384 2.67 33.61 -6.92
N ARG A 385 3.49 33.85 -7.95
CA ARG A 385 3.02 34.47 -9.20
C ARG A 385 2.02 33.57 -9.94
N GLU A 386 2.10 32.27 -9.73
CA GLU A 386 1.37 31.24 -10.46
C GLU A 386 0.12 30.76 -9.70
N LYS A 387 -0.78 31.68 -9.30
CA LYS A 387 -1.90 31.38 -8.38
C LYS A 387 -2.80 30.21 -8.80
N THR A 388 -3.05 30.05 -10.10
CA THR A 388 -3.89 28.98 -10.65
C THR A 388 -3.23 27.60 -10.65
N HIS A 389 -1.90 27.53 -10.77
CA HIS A 389 -1.19 26.24 -10.83
C HIS A 389 -0.69 25.81 -9.45
N ILE A 390 -0.31 26.76 -8.59
CA ILE A 390 0.07 26.44 -7.20
C ILE A 390 -1.11 25.91 -6.41
N ALA A 391 -2.36 26.29 -6.68
CA ALA A 391 -3.50 25.80 -5.92
C ALA A 391 -3.53 24.26 -5.85
N ASP A 392 -3.07 23.59 -6.91
CA ASP A 392 -2.97 22.13 -6.99
C ASP A 392 -1.71 21.57 -6.30
N PHE A 393 -0.60 22.33 -6.24
CA PHE A 393 0.66 21.89 -5.62
C PHE A 393 0.86 22.36 -4.18
N SER A 394 0.13 23.38 -3.73
CA SER A 394 0.33 24.10 -2.47
C SER A 394 0.44 23.18 -1.24
N PRO A 395 -0.36 22.11 -1.09
CA PRO A 395 -0.21 21.21 0.06
C PRO A 395 1.04 20.32 -0.01
N GLU A 396 1.66 20.17 -1.19
CA GLU A 396 2.79 19.27 -1.44
C GLU A 396 4.16 19.99 -1.47
N VAL A 397 4.19 21.32 -1.33
CA VAL A 397 5.44 22.10 -1.40
C VAL A 397 6.21 22.00 -0.08
N ALA A 398 7.47 21.54 -0.16
CA ALA A 398 8.40 21.56 0.97
C ALA A 398 9.07 22.94 1.10
N TRP A 399 9.04 23.51 2.31
CA TRP A 399 9.59 24.83 2.61
C TRP A 399 10.82 24.74 3.49
N VAL A 400 11.85 25.52 3.14
CA VAL A 400 13.01 25.80 3.98
C VAL A 400 12.79 27.14 4.65
N THR A 401 12.69 27.14 5.98
CA THR A 401 12.47 28.34 6.80
C THR A 401 13.66 28.68 7.69
N LYS A 402 14.63 27.77 7.87
CA LYS A 402 15.77 27.93 8.78
C LYS A 402 17.09 27.60 8.09
N SER A 403 18.16 28.24 8.57
CA SER A 403 19.56 27.88 8.30
C SER A 403 20.29 27.73 9.63
N GLY A 404 20.66 26.50 9.99
CA GLY A 404 21.06 26.19 11.37
C GLY A 404 19.90 26.49 12.32
N ASP A 405 20.18 27.25 13.38
CA ASP A 405 19.16 27.67 14.36
C ASP A 405 18.53 29.04 14.04
N SER A 406 18.97 29.72 12.97
CA SER A 406 18.46 31.04 12.59
C SER A 406 17.31 30.94 11.59
N GLU A 407 16.22 31.66 11.85
CA GLU A 407 15.10 31.81 10.90
C GLU A 407 15.55 32.63 9.68
N LEU A 408 15.14 32.20 8.49
CA LEU A 408 15.36 32.94 7.26
C LEU A 408 14.42 34.13 7.19
N ALA A 409 14.91 35.28 6.69
CA ALA A 409 14.09 36.47 6.50
C ALA A 409 12.90 36.22 5.55
N GLN A 410 13.07 35.32 4.58
CA GLN A 410 12.01 34.86 3.68
C GLN A 410 12.12 33.35 3.48
N PRO A 411 11.02 32.59 3.64
CA PRO A 411 10.97 31.18 3.29
C PRO A 411 11.28 30.96 1.80
N ILE A 412 12.01 29.89 1.51
CA ILE A 412 12.25 29.41 0.14
C ILE A 412 11.70 28.00 0.01
N ALA A 413 11.11 27.67 -1.14
CA ALA A 413 10.57 26.35 -1.39
C ALA A 413 11.59 25.48 -2.14
N VAL A 414 11.53 24.17 -1.92
CA VAL A 414 12.19 23.17 -2.75
C VAL A 414 11.33 22.93 -3.98
N ARG A 415 11.94 22.85 -5.18
CA ARG A 415 11.18 22.75 -6.43
C ARG A 415 10.19 21.54 -6.43
N PRO A 416 8.89 21.75 -6.67
CA PRO A 416 7.97 20.70 -7.07
C PRO A 416 7.95 20.48 -8.61
N THR A 417 8.42 21.50 -9.33
CA THR A 417 8.62 21.61 -10.79
C THR A 417 9.39 22.90 -11.09
N SER A 418 10.00 23.09 -12.27
CA SER A 418 10.91 24.23 -12.53
C SER A 418 10.32 25.38 -13.37
N GLU A 419 9.04 25.38 -13.75
CA GLU A 419 8.42 26.46 -14.56
C GLU A 419 8.68 27.84 -13.96
N THR A 420 8.36 28.04 -12.68
CA THR A 420 8.56 29.33 -11.97
C THR A 420 10.02 29.71 -11.77
N ILE A 421 10.94 28.76 -11.92
CA ILE A 421 12.39 28.96 -11.80
C ILE A 421 12.98 29.35 -13.15
N MET A 422 12.57 28.68 -14.22
CA MET A 422 13.14 28.81 -15.56
C MET A 422 12.56 29.99 -16.34
N TYR A 423 11.25 30.20 -16.28
CA TYR A 423 10.56 31.16 -17.15
C TYR A 423 10.93 32.63 -16.93
N PRO A 424 11.29 33.10 -15.72
CA PRO A 424 11.90 34.41 -15.55
C PRO A 424 13.24 34.59 -16.28
N ALA A 425 14.01 33.51 -16.47
CA ALA A 425 15.24 33.55 -17.27
C ALA A 425 14.92 33.53 -18.77
N TYR A 426 13.91 32.76 -19.20
CA TYR A 426 13.47 32.72 -20.60
C TYR A 426 13.04 34.10 -21.09
N ALA A 427 12.30 34.86 -20.27
CA ALA A 427 11.90 36.24 -20.57
C ALA A 427 13.11 37.18 -20.79
N LYS A 428 14.26 36.88 -20.19
CA LYS A 428 15.50 37.67 -20.36
C LYS A 428 16.31 37.21 -21.56
N TRP A 429 16.34 35.91 -21.83
CA TRP A 429 17.15 35.35 -22.92
C TRP A 429 16.49 35.49 -24.29
N ILE A 430 15.16 35.47 -24.35
CA ILE A 430 14.40 35.65 -25.58
C ILE A 430 14.08 37.13 -25.71
N GLN A 431 14.59 37.77 -26.75
CA GLN A 431 14.30 39.17 -27.10
C GLN A 431 13.84 39.31 -28.56
N SER A 432 14.30 38.42 -29.45
CA SER A 432 13.99 38.42 -30.88
C SER A 432 13.60 37.02 -31.35
N HIS A 433 12.92 36.91 -32.50
CA HIS A 433 12.65 35.63 -33.16
C HIS A 433 13.92 34.79 -33.42
N ARG A 434 15.10 35.43 -33.46
CA ARG A 434 16.40 34.76 -33.65
C ARG A 434 16.87 33.95 -32.44
N ASP A 435 16.30 34.22 -31.26
CA ASP A 435 16.58 33.49 -30.03
C ASP A 435 15.72 32.22 -29.92
N LEU A 436 14.81 32.00 -30.89
CA LEU A 436 13.89 30.87 -30.95
C LEU A 436 14.28 29.89 -32.07
N PRO A 437 14.05 28.58 -31.87
CA PRO A 437 13.52 27.97 -30.65
C PRO A 437 14.56 27.86 -29.53
N LEU A 438 14.15 28.16 -28.30
CA LEU A 438 14.94 27.85 -27.11
C LEU A 438 14.50 26.48 -26.61
N LYS A 439 15.42 25.51 -26.54
CA LYS A 439 15.11 24.13 -26.12
C LYS A 439 16.05 23.66 -25.03
N LEU A 440 15.56 23.56 -23.79
CA LEU A 440 16.38 23.14 -22.66
C LEU A 440 15.83 21.89 -21.99
N ASN A 441 16.73 21.05 -21.49
CA ASN A 441 16.42 19.90 -20.62
C ASN A 441 17.28 19.96 -19.36
N GLN A 442 16.82 19.40 -18.25
CA GLN A 442 17.65 19.16 -17.09
C GLN A 442 17.31 17.82 -16.43
N TRP A 443 18.34 17.19 -15.85
CA TRP A 443 18.21 16.01 -15.01
C TRP A 443 18.40 16.42 -13.56
N ASN A 444 17.40 16.20 -12.72
CA ASN A 444 17.39 16.67 -11.34
C ASN A 444 16.50 15.80 -10.45
N ASN A 445 16.58 16.07 -9.15
CA ASN A 445 15.59 15.62 -8.19
C ASN A 445 14.45 16.65 -8.07
N VAL A 446 13.30 16.16 -7.63
CA VAL A 446 12.09 16.92 -7.32
C VAL A 446 11.55 16.46 -5.99
N VAL A 447 10.98 17.40 -5.22
CA VAL A 447 10.30 17.09 -3.97
C VAL A 447 8.82 17.46 -4.06
N ARG A 448 7.96 16.47 -3.87
CA ARG A 448 6.51 16.63 -3.69
C ARG A 448 6.10 15.88 -2.44
N TRP A 449 5.73 16.61 -1.40
CA TRP A 449 5.43 16.06 -0.09
C TRP A 449 4.02 15.47 -0.01
N GLU A 450 3.74 14.50 -0.87
CA GLU A 450 2.41 13.93 -0.99
C GLU A 450 2.02 13.11 0.27
N PHE A 451 0.75 13.21 0.65
CA PHE A 451 0.18 12.59 1.86
C PHE A 451 -0.32 11.16 1.63
N LYS A 452 -0.42 10.71 0.38
CA LYS A 452 -0.82 9.33 0.07
C LYS A 452 0.34 8.37 0.38
N ASN A 453 0.00 7.10 0.61
CA ASN A 453 0.98 6.06 0.97
C ASN A 453 2.09 5.95 -0.11
N PRO A 454 3.37 6.16 0.25
CA PRO A 454 4.47 6.06 -0.72
C PRO A 454 4.72 4.61 -1.13
N GLN A 455 5.07 4.42 -2.40
CA GLN A 455 5.50 3.15 -2.95
C GLN A 455 6.82 3.37 -3.72
N PRO A 456 7.88 2.59 -3.44
CA PRO A 456 9.17 2.75 -4.10
C PRO A 456 9.04 2.90 -5.62
N PHE A 457 9.73 3.87 -6.21
CA PHE A 457 9.67 4.27 -7.63
C PHE A 457 8.30 4.80 -8.12
N LEU A 458 7.20 4.08 -7.86
CA LEU A 458 5.87 4.41 -8.38
C LEU A 458 5.37 5.74 -7.82
N ARG A 459 5.59 5.98 -6.52
CA ARG A 459 5.20 7.19 -5.81
C ARG A 459 6.13 7.45 -4.63
N THR A 460 7.06 8.37 -4.81
CA THR A 460 8.01 8.79 -3.77
C THR A 460 7.94 10.30 -3.56
N ARG A 461 8.33 10.77 -2.38
CA ARG A 461 8.32 12.21 -2.07
C ARG A 461 9.47 12.93 -2.75
N GLU A 462 10.63 12.29 -2.77
CA GLU A 462 11.75 12.68 -3.62
C GLU A 462 11.89 11.69 -4.77
N PHE A 463 11.98 12.18 -6.00
CA PHE A 463 12.23 11.35 -7.17
C PHE A 463 13.19 12.03 -8.14
N LEU A 464 13.89 11.22 -8.93
CA LEU A 464 14.69 11.71 -10.06
C LEU A 464 13.82 11.74 -11.31
N TRP A 465 14.04 12.76 -12.12
CA TRP A 465 13.38 12.91 -13.40
C TRP A 465 14.26 13.65 -14.40
N GLN A 466 13.78 13.73 -15.63
CA GLN A 466 14.15 14.83 -16.52
C GLN A 466 12.92 15.71 -16.78
N GLU A 467 13.16 17.00 -16.89
CA GLU A 467 12.17 17.98 -17.32
C GLU A 467 12.75 18.79 -18.48
N GLY A 468 12.04 18.77 -19.61
CA GLY A 468 12.35 19.60 -20.76
C GLY A 468 11.37 20.75 -20.86
N HIS A 469 11.88 21.92 -21.23
CA HIS A 469 11.13 23.15 -21.41
C HIS A 469 11.59 23.82 -22.69
N THR A 470 10.64 24.16 -23.55
CA THR A 470 10.95 24.77 -24.84
C THR A 470 10.07 25.98 -25.10
N ALA A 471 10.57 26.91 -25.91
CA ALA A 471 9.87 28.09 -26.37
C ALA A 471 10.03 28.23 -27.88
N TRP A 472 8.92 28.51 -28.55
CA TRP A 472 8.76 28.50 -29.99
C TRP A 472 8.08 29.78 -30.46
N ALA A 473 8.37 30.19 -31.69
CA ALA A 473 7.70 31.34 -32.30
C ALA A 473 6.27 31.00 -32.71
N THR A 474 6.02 29.77 -33.17
CA THR A 474 4.71 29.35 -33.70
C THR A 474 4.10 28.17 -32.94
N GLU A 475 2.77 28.13 -32.88
CA GLU A 475 2.00 27.03 -32.28
C GLU A 475 2.26 25.69 -32.98
N LYS A 476 2.45 25.73 -34.30
CA LYS A 476 2.63 24.54 -35.12
C LYS A 476 3.90 23.79 -34.74
N GLU A 477 5.03 24.50 -34.66
CA GLU A 477 6.32 23.90 -34.29
C GLU A 477 6.30 23.38 -32.85
N ALA A 478 5.69 24.14 -31.93
CA ALA A 478 5.49 23.68 -30.56
C ALA A 478 4.64 22.40 -30.51
N SER A 479 3.55 22.34 -31.27
CA SER A 479 2.68 21.16 -31.32
C SER A 479 3.39 19.94 -31.88
N GLU A 480 4.20 20.10 -32.94
CA GLU A 480 5.00 19.02 -33.52
C GLU A 480 5.98 18.41 -32.51
N GLU A 481 6.68 19.24 -31.73
CA GLU A 481 7.61 18.75 -30.71
C GLU A 481 6.91 17.94 -29.61
N VAL A 482 5.69 18.32 -29.20
CA VAL A 482 4.96 17.58 -28.16
C VAL A 482 4.77 16.12 -28.55
N TYR A 483 4.41 15.86 -29.82
CA TYR A 483 4.27 14.50 -30.33
C TYR A 483 5.61 13.79 -30.54
N GLN A 484 6.65 14.49 -30.98
CA GLN A 484 8.00 13.91 -31.10
C GLN A 484 8.51 13.40 -29.74
N ILE A 485 8.35 14.19 -28.69
CA ILE A 485 8.73 13.79 -27.32
C ILE A 485 7.83 12.67 -26.79
N LEU A 486 6.53 12.70 -27.07
CA LEU A 486 5.63 11.62 -26.68
C LEU A 486 6.03 10.29 -27.33
N ASP A 487 6.42 10.31 -28.61
CA ASP A 487 6.91 9.14 -29.33
C ASP A 487 8.26 8.66 -28.80
N LEU A 488 9.15 9.58 -28.41
CA LEU A 488 10.38 9.24 -27.69
C LEU A 488 10.07 8.50 -26.38
N TYR A 489 9.16 9.01 -25.56
CA TYR A 489 8.77 8.32 -24.32
C TYR A 489 8.11 6.97 -24.59
N ALA A 490 7.29 6.85 -25.63
CA ALA A 490 6.76 5.55 -26.03
C ALA A 490 7.89 4.57 -26.33
N ARG A 491 8.91 4.98 -27.11
CA ARG A 491 10.09 4.15 -27.40
C ARG A 491 10.92 3.80 -26.17
N VAL A 492 11.04 4.68 -25.18
CA VAL A 492 11.67 4.32 -23.89
C VAL A 492 10.93 3.12 -23.27
N TYR A 493 9.60 3.14 -23.24
CA TYR A 493 8.84 2.02 -22.67
C TYR A 493 8.86 0.77 -23.56
N THR A 494 8.62 0.89 -24.87
CA THR A 494 8.52 -0.27 -25.77
C THR A 494 9.89 -0.87 -26.10
N ASP A 495 10.85 -0.02 -26.46
CA ASP A 495 12.11 -0.46 -27.06
C ASP A 495 13.17 -0.69 -25.99
N LEU A 496 13.20 0.09 -24.90
CA LEU A 496 14.17 -0.12 -23.82
C LEU A 496 13.62 -1.01 -22.70
N LEU A 497 12.37 -0.80 -22.30
CA LEU A 497 11.76 -1.49 -21.15
C LEU A 497 10.87 -2.70 -21.51
N ALA A 498 10.60 -2.95 -22.80
CA ALA A 498 9.69 -4.01 -23.25
C ALA A 498 8.27 -3.89 -22.67
N ILE A 499 7.73 -2.67 -22.56
CA ILE A 499 6.42 -2.38 -21.96
C ILE A 499 5.52 -1.72 -23.01
N PRO A 500 4.31 -2.26 -23.26
CA PRO A 500 3.34 -1.61 -24.14
C PRO A 500 2.71 -0.39 -23.48
N VAL A 501 2.39 0.63 -24.28
CA VAL A 501 1.72 1.85 -23.84
C VAL A 501 0.69 2.32 -24.86
N ILE A 502 -0.34 3.02 -24.40
CA ILE A 502 -1.30 3.74 -25.26
C ILE A 502 -0.95 5.23 -25.24
N LYS A 503 -0.74 5.81 -26.43
CA LYS A 503 -0.58 7.27 -26.62
C LYS A 503 -1.96 7.93 -26.66
N GLY A 504 -2.12 9.04 -25.94
CA GLY A 504 -3.35 9.80 -25.98
C GLY A 504 -3.25 11.19 -25.36
N ARG A 505 -4.36 11.92 -25.37
CA ARG A 505 -4.53 13.23 -24.73
C ARG A 505 -5.24 13.07 -23.38
N LYS A 506 -4.84 13.80 -22.35
CA LYS A 506 -5.60 13.86 -21.10
C LYS A 506 -6.94 14.55 -21.31
N THR A 507 -7.93 14.19 -20.49
CA THR A 507 -9.20 14.92 -20.42
C THR A 507 -8.97 16.32 -19.86
N GLU A 508 -9.94 17.23 -20.01
CA GLU A 508 -9.82 18.58 -19.45
C GLU A 508 -9.69 18.59 -17.91
N LYS A 509 -10.19 17.54 -17.22
CA LYS A 509 -10.03 17.38 -15.77
C LYS A 509 -8.63 16.92 -15.36
N GLU A 510 -8.03 16.01 -16.14
CA GLU A 510 -6.75 15.38 -15.80
C GLU A 510 -5.55 16.00 -16.55
N LYS A 511 -5.77 17.03 -17.38
CA LYS A 511 -4.67 17.78 -18.01
C LYS A 511 -3.91 18.58 -16.95
N PHE A 512 -2.71 19.01 -17.32
CA PHE A 512 -1.93 19.88 -16.44
C PHE A 512 -2.62 21.25 -16.40
N ALA A 513 -2.83 21.81 -15.21
CA ALA A 513 -3.61 23.04 -15.04
C ALA A 513 -3.07 24.22 -15.87
N GLY A 514 -1.75 24.27 -16.12
CA GLY A 514 -1.10 25.28 -16.96
C GLY A 514 -0.96 24.94 -18.43
N ALA A 515 -1.32 23.72 -18.82
CA ALA A 515 -1.31 23.31 -20.21
C ALA A 515 -2.60 23.75 -20.93
N ASP A 516 -2.45 24.15 -22.18
CA ASP A 516 -3.58 24.22 -23.10
C ASP A 516 -4.10 22.79 -23.34
N TRP A 517 -3.18 21.85 -23.60
CA TRP A 517 -3.46 20.42 -23.64
C TRP A 517 -2.27 19.56 -23.22
N THR A 518 -2.57 18.39 -22.65
CA THR A 518 -1.56 17.43 -22.19
C THR A 518 -1.68 16.13 -22.99
N THR A 519 -0.55 15.63 -23.48
CA THR A 519 -0.43 14.25 -23.98
C THR A 519 0.25 13.36 -22.97
N THR A 520 -0.04 12.07 -23.05
CA THR A 520 0.39 11.08 -22.08
C THR A 520 0.57 9.72 -22.76
N ILE A 521 1.49 8.93 -22.23
CA ILE A 521 1.53 7.48 -22.48
C ILE A 521 0.98 6.76 -21.25
N GLU A 522 0.00 5.90 -21.45
CA GLU A 522 -0.64 5.12 -20.38
C GLU A 522 -0.21 3.66 -20.46
N GLY A 523 0.32 3.14 -19.35
CA GLY A 523 0.59 1.72 -19.13
C GLY A 523 -0.49 1.06 -18.28
N TYR A 524 -0.40 -0.26 -18.12
CA TYR A 524 -1.31 -1.05 -17.31
C TYR A 524 -0.54 -2.11 -16.52
N ILE A 525 -0.87 -2.26 -15.24
CA ILE A 525 -0.29 -3.27 -14.36
C ILE A 525 -1.37 -4.31 -14.08
N ALA A 526 -1.27 -5.46 -14.75
CA ALA A 526 -2.26 -6.55 -14.66
C ALA A 526 -2.44 -7.07 -13.22
N ALA A 527 -1.33 -7.19 -12.47
CA ALA A 527 -1.37 -7.70 -11.10
C ALA A 527 -2.19 -6.82 -10.13
N SER A 528 -2.28 -5.50 -10.38
CA SER A 528 -3.11 -4.59 -9.56
C SER A 528 -4.44 -4.21 -10.22
N GLY A 529 -4.62 -4.51 -11.51
CA GLY A 529 -5.78 -4.06 -12.26
C GLY A 529 -5.86 -2.55 -12.45
N ARG A 530 -4.69 -1.86 -12.50
CA ARG A 530 -4.62 -0.40 -12.52
C ARG A 530 -3.85 0.11 -13.73
N GLY A 531 -4.40 1.15 -14.35
CA GLY A 531 -3.67 2.02 -15.27
C GLY A 531 -2.59 2.81 -14.54
N ILE A 532 -1.54 3.18 -15.26
CA ILE A 532 -0.46 4.00 -14.74
C ILE A 532 0.04 4.96 -15.81
N GLN A 533 0.04 6.25 -15.48
CA GLN A 533 0.66 7.27 -16.30
C GLN A 533 2.18 7.07 -16.32
N ALA A 534 2.72 6.83 -17.51
CA ALA A 534 4.12 6.53 -17.73
C ALA A 534 4.99 7.78 -17.96
N ALA A 535 4.52 8.74 -18.77
CA ALA A 535 5.19 10.02 -19.03
C ALA A 535 4.21 11.06 -19.60
N THR A 536 4.60 12.34 -19.59
CA THR A 536 3.77 13.44 -20.12
C THR A 536 4.53 14.38 -21.03
N SER A 537 3.81 14.91 -22.03
CA SER A 537 4.28 15.99 -22.88
C SER A 537 3.16 17.01 -23.06
N HIS A 538 3.42 18.24 -22.62
CA HIS A 538 2.43 19.31 -22.48
C HIS A 538 2.65 20.38 -23.55
N HIS A 539 1.57 20.78 -24.21
CA HIS A 539 1.53 22.07 -24.87
C HIS A 539 1.01 23.11 -23.90
N LEU A 540 1.84 24.07 -23.55
CA LEU A 540 1.52 25.13 -22.59
C LEU A 540 0.83 26.33 -23.26
N GLY A 541 0.75 26.32 -24.59
CA GLY A 541 0.25 27.45 -25.36
C GLY A 541 1.04 28.70 -25.02
N GLN A 542 0.31 29.79 -24.74
CA GLN A 542 0.88 31.06 -24.27
C GLN A 542 0.53 31.36 -22.81
N ASN A 543 0.10 30.37 -22.02
CA ASN A 543 -0.36 30.61 -20.64
C ASN A 543 0.79 31.15 -19.78
N PHE A 544 1.93 30.46 -19.81
CA PHE A 544 3.12 30.84 -19.07
C PHE A 544 3.84 32.04 -19.68
N SER A 545 3.90 32.16 -21.00
CA SER A 545 4.57 33.29 -21.64
C SER A 545 3.86 34.61 -21.36
N LYS A 546 2.52 34.62 -21.29
CA LYS A 546 1.74 35.77 -20.81
C LYS A 546 1.99 36.06 -19.32
N MET A 547 2.09 35.02 -18.49
CA MET A 547 2.30 35.17 -17.05
C MET A 547 3.69 35.71 -16.69
N PHE A 548 4.73 35.28 -17.42
CA PHE A 548 6.13 35.65 -17.18
C PHE A 548 6.66 36.72 -18.14
N ASP A 549 5.80 37.28 -18.99
CA ASP A 549 6.11 38.27 -20.02
C ASP A 549 7.24 37.82 -20.97
N ILE A 550 7.19 36.55 -21.41
CA ILE A 550 8.14 35.99 -22.38
C ILE A 550 7.69 36.37 -23.78
N THR A 551 8.28 37.44 -24.31
CA THR A 551 7.93 37.98 -25.63
C THR A 551 9.13 38.01 -26.57
N PHE A 552 8.87 38.05 -27.87
CA PHE A 552 9.88 38.26 -28.92
C PHE A 552 9.36 39.26 -29.96
N GLU A 553 10.27 39.92 -30.67
CA GLU A 553 9.93 40.79 -31.81
C GLU A 553 9.70 39.97 -33.10
N ASP A 554 8.50 40.07 -33.65
CA ASP A 554 8.12 39.43 -34.91
C ASP A 554 8.79 40.11 -36.11
N PRO A 555 9.48 39.36 -36.99
CA PRO A 555 10.28 39.93 -38.08
C PRO A 555 9.47 40.67 -39.15
N GLN A 556 8.19 40.35 -39.32
CA GLN A 556 7.34 40.94 -40.36
C GLN A 556 6.58 42.17 -39.84
N THR A 557 6.07 42.08 -38.62
CA THR A 557 5.17 43.09 -38.03
C THR A 557 5.89 44.04 -37.07
N GLN A 558 7.11 43.70 -36.63
CA GLN A 558 7.83 44.37 -35.54
C GLN A 558 7.04 44.49 -34.23
N ALA A 559 5.95 43.72 -34.11
CA ALA A 559 5.14 43.67 -32.91
C ALA A 559 5.73 42.67 -31.91
N LYS A 560 5.55 42.97 -30.62
CA LYS A 560 5.85 42.00 -29.56
C LYS A 560 4.81 40.88 -29.58
N GLN A 561 5.28 39.64 -29.67
CA GLN A 561 4.43 38.44 -29.59
C GLN A 561 4.88 37.55 -28.44
N TYR A 562 3.94 36.83 -27.85
CA TYR A 562 4.22 35.83 -26.81
C TYR A 562 4.66 34.51 -27.44
N VAL A 563 5.69 33.90 -26.86
CA VAL A 563 6.16 32.57 -27.31
C VAL A 563 5.14 31.49 -26.99
N TYR A 564 5.13 30.44 -27.80
CA TYR A 564 4.46 29.18 -27.49
C TYR A 564 5.41 28.27 -26.73
N GLN A 565 4.97 27.62 -25.67
CA GLN A 565 5.83 26.81 -24.82
C GLN A 565 5.37 25.36 -24.72
N ASN A 566 6.32 24.46 -24.50
CA ASN A 566 6.05 23.09 -24.09
C ASN A 566 6.81 22.77 -22.80
N SER A 567 6.29 21.82 -22.03
CA SER A 567 7.06 21.12 -21.01
C SER A 567 6.81 19.62 -21.07
N TRP A 568 7.79 18.80 -20.69
CA TRP A 568 7.68 17.35 -20.78
C TRP A 568 8.54 16.65 -19.73
N GLY A 569 8.06 15.50 -19.23
CA GLY A 569 8.68 14.83 -18.09
C GLY A 569 8.46 13.32 -18.03
N LEU A 570 9.47 12.63 -17.50
CA LEU A 570 9.55 11.19 -17.25
C LEU A 570 10.43 10.99 -16.01
N THR A 571 10.04 10.03 -15.17
CA THR A 571 10.66 9.86 -13.85
C THR A 571 11.16 8.43 -13.64
N THR A 572 11.82 8.20 -12.50
CA THR A 572 12.19 6.85 -12.04
C THR A 572 11.00 5.92 -11.80
N ARG A 573 9.75 6.39 -11.91
CA ARG A 573 8.54 5.55 -12.00
C ARG A 573 8.68 4.46 -13.06
N THR A 574 9.37 4.74 -14.15
CA THR A 574 9.77 3.77 -15.19
C THR A 574 10.28 2.44 -14.62
N ILE A 575 11.18 2.50 -13.63
CA ILE A 575 11.79 1.31 -13.00
C ILE A 575 10.75 0.53 -12.18
N GLY A 576 9.87 1.24 -11.48
CA GLY A 576 8.77 0.62 -10.73
C GLY A 576 7.77 -0.09 -11.64
N VAL A 577 7.38 0.56 -12.74
CA VAL A 577 6.47 -0.02 -13.75
C VAL A 577 7.09 -1.27 -14.38
N MET A 578 8.38 -1.20 -14.79
CA MET A 578 9.11 -2.36 -15.31
C MET A 578 9.15 -3.52 -14.32
N THR A 579 9.40 -3.23 -13.04
CA THR A 579 9.43 -4.23 -11.98
C THR A 579 8.05 -4.88 -11.78
N MET A 580 6.98 -4.09 -11.74
CA MET A 580 5.61 -4.57 -11.59
C MET A 580 5.13 -5.42 -12.77
N ILE A 581 5.52 -5.07 -14.00
CA ILE A 581 5.11 -5.80 -15.19
C ILE A 581 5.90 -7.11 -15.33
N HIS A 582 7.23 -7.03 -15.38
CA HIS A 582 8.06 -8.20 -15.73
C HIS A 582 8.40 -9.11 -14.56
N GLY A 583 8.43 -8.60 -13.33
CA GLY A 583 8.83 -9.38 -12.15
C GLY A 583 7.93 -10.61 -11.92
N ASP A 584 8.49 -11.65 -11.32
CA ASP A 584 7.82 -12.91 -11.01
C ASP A 584 8.11 -13.39 -9.57
N ASN A 585 7.66 -14.61 -9.25
CA ASN A 585 7.83 -15.21 -7.92
C ASN A 585 9.27 -15.68 -7.63
N GLN A 586 10.19 -15.57 -8.60
CA GLN A 586 11.63 -15.75 -8.41
C GLN A 586 12.37 -14.41 -8.30
N GLY A 587 11.73 -13.27 -8.59
CA GLY A 587 12.31 -11.95 -8.42
C GLY A 587 12.16 -10.99 -9.57
N LEU A 588 13.20 -10.13 -9.72
CA LEU A 588 13.31 -9.24 -10.85
C LEU A 588 13.47 -10.03 -12.15
N VAL A 589 12.91 -9.49 -13.23
CA VAL A 589 13.16 -9.91 -14.61
C VAL A 589 13.48 -8.65 -15.39
N LEU A 590 14.73 -8.48 -15.79
CA LEU A 590 15.17 -7.27 -16.47
C LEU A 590 15.14 -7.47 -18.00
N PRO A 591 14.60 -6.52 -18.77
CA PRO A 591 14.81 -6.45 -20.20
C PRO A 591 16.32 -6.38 -20.51
N PRO A 592 16.84 -7.17 -21.47
CA PRO A 592 18.27 -7.21 -21.78
C PRO A 592 18.92 -5.87 -22.12
N ARG A 593 18.16 -4.93 -22.68
CA ARG A 593 18.67 -3.63 -23.12
C ARG A 593 19.03 -2.73 -21.92
N ILE A 594 18.28 -2.81 -20.82
CA ILE A 594 18.50 -2.02 -19.60
C ILE A 594 19.30 -2.74 -18.50
N ALA A 595 19.41 -4.08 -18.55
CA ALA A 595 20.07 -4.87 -17.51
C ALA A 595 21.57 -4.54 -17.34
N LYS A 596 22.04 -4.32 -16.10
CA LYS A 596 23.46 -4.05 -15.78
C LYS A 596 24.40 -5.14 -16.28
N TYR A 597 24.08 -6.38 -15.96
CA TYR A 597 24.69 -7.54 -16.57
C TYR A 597 23.60 -8.27 -17.35
N GLN A 598 23.87 -8.50 -18.63
CA GLN A 598 23.03 -9.30 -19.51
C GLN A 598 23.31 -10.78 -19.29
N LEU A 599 24.57 -11.11 -19.05
CA LEU A 599 25.06 -12.46 -18.88
C LEU A 599 25.79 -12.59 -17.54
N VAL A 600 25.53 -13.66 -16.79
CA VAL A 600 26.35 -14.05 -15.64
C VAL A 600 26.95 -15.43 -15.85
N ILE A 601 28.26 -15.58 -15.65
CA ILE A 601 28.97 -16.85 -15.77
C ILE A 601 29.18 -17.43 -14.38
N VAL A 602 28.74 -18.67 -14.16
CA VAL A 602 28.87 -19.38 -12.90
C VAL A 602 29.62 -20.70 -13.12
N PRO A 603 30.81 -20.88 -12.53
CA PRO A 603 31.49 -22.18 -12.55
C PRO A 603 30.68 -23.20 -11.73
N CYS A 604 30.47 -24.38 -12.31
CA CYS A 604 29.62 -25.43 -11.76
C CYS A 604 30.39 -26.76 -11.64
N GLY A 605 29.94 -27.63 -10.73
CA GLY A 605 30.52 -28.97 -10.60
C GLY A 605 31.94 -29.01 -10.03
N ILE A 606 32.40 -27.94 -9.37
CA ILE A 606 33.61 -27.94 -8.55
C ILE A 606 33.27 -28.69 -7.26
N THR A 607 33.80 -29.89 -7.10
CA THR A 607 33.63 -30.73 -5.91
C THR A 607 34.95 -30.82 -5.14
N ALA A 608 34.91 -31.17 -3.85
CA ALA A 608 36.12 -31.39 -3.05
C ALA A 608 37.02 -32.52 -3.59
N SER A 609 36.51 -33.33 -4.51
CA SER A 609 37.23 -34.41 -5.20
C SER A 609 37.88 -33.99 -6.51
N LEU A 610 37.64 -32.76 -6.99
CA LEU A 610 38.29 -32.24 -8.19
C LEU A 610 39.73 -31.84 -7.85
N SER A 611 40.67 -32.07 -8.77
CA SER A 611 42.03 -31.56 -8.61
C SER A 611 42.03 -30.03 -8.68
N LYS A 612 43.01 -29.39 -8.04
CA LYS A 612 43.13 -27.93 -8.08
C LYS A 612 43.47 -27.45 -9.50
N GLU A 613 44.23 -28.24 -10.24
CA GLU A 613 44.50 -28.00 -11.65
C GLU A 613 43.23 -27.99 -12.50
N ASP A 614 42.31 -28.94 -12.30
CA ASP A 614 41.04 -29.00 -13.04
C ASP A 614 40.12 -27.82 -12.67
N GLU A 615 40.09 -27.45 -11.38
CA GLU A 615 39.33 -26.30 -10.90
C GLU A 615 39.83 -25.00 -11.54
N ASP A 616 41.14 -24.75 -11.47
CA ASP A 616 41.78 -23.60 -12.10
C ASP A 616 41.53 -23.60 -13.62
N ALA A 617 41.56 -24.77 -14.25
CA ALA A 617 41.31 -24.91 -15.67
C ALA A 617 39.85 -24.56 -16.04
N ILE A 618 38.86 -24.84 -15.18
CA ILE A 618 37.46 -24.41 -15.40
C ILE A 618 37.33 -22.91 -15.22
N ILE A 619 37.90 -22.35 -14.14
CA ILE A 619 37.86 -20.91 -13.87
C ILE A 619 38.53 -20.12 -14.99
N ASN A 620 39.66 -20.60 -15.52
CA ASN A 620 40.33 -19.97 -16.67
C ASN A 620 39.45 -20.00 -17.92
N THR A 621 38.80 -21.11 -18.23
CA THR A 621 37.83 -21.18 -19.32
C THR A 621 36.67 -20.19 -19.13
N CYS A 622 36.14 -20.05 -17.92
CA CYS A 622 35.11 -19.04 -17.63
C CYS A 622 35.62 -17.61 -17.89
N LYS A 623 36.84 -17.28 -17.46
CA LYS A 623 37.47 -15.97 -17.67
C LYS A 623 37.73 -15.67 -19.14
N GLU A 624 38.14 -16.68 -19.91
CA GLU A 624 38.33 -16.56 -21.36
C GLU A 624 37.01 -16.26 -22.07
N VAL A 625 35.95 -17.00 -21.75
CA VAL A 625 34.60 -16.76 -22.28
C VAL A 625 34.10 -15.37 -21.86
N GLU A 626 34.28 -14.97 -20.60
CA GLU A 626 33.92 -13.64 -20.10
C GLU A 626 34.60 -12.53 -20.90
N ALA A 627 35.92 -12.63 -21.10
CA ALA A 627 36.70 -11.63 -21.85
C ALA A 627 36.25 -11.55 -23.32
N ARG A 628 35.99 -12.71 -23.94
CA ARG A 628 35.52 -12.80 -25.33
C ARG A 628 34.15 -12.15 -25.51
N LEU A 629 33.20 -12.45 -24.63
CA LEU A 629 31.86 -11.87 -24.69
C LEU A 629 31.86 -10.36 -24.38
N LYS A 630 32.68 -9.90 -23.43
CA LYS A 630 32.89 -8.46 -23.18
C LYS A 630 33.43 -7.74 -24.41
N LYS A 631 34.40 -8.34 -25.11
CA LYS A 631 34.94 -7.79 -26.37
C LYS A 631 33.87 -7.71 -27.48
N ALA A 632 32.87 -8.58 -27.44
CA ALA A 632 31.70 -8.54 -28.33
C ALA A 632 30.59 -7.56 -27.91
N GLY A 633 30.86 -6.68 -26.92
CA GLY A 633 29.94 -5.65 -26.46
C GLY A 633 28.86 -6.11 -25.48
N LEU A 634 28.92 -7.36 -25.00
CA LEU A 634 27.96 -7.89 -24.03
C LEU A 634 28.36 -7.48 -22.61
N ARG A 635 27.38 -7.13 -21.78
CA ARG A 635 27.61 -6.82 -20.36
C ARG A 635 27.64 -8.10 -19.55
N VAL A 636 28.84 -8.62 -19.30
CA VAL A 636 29.05 -9.93 -18.65
C VAL A 636 29.69 -9.78 -17.28
N TYR A 637 29.28 -10.63 -16.34
CA TYR A 637 29.90 -10.76 -15.02
C TYR A 637 30.25 -12.23 -14.72
N GLY A 638 31.50 -12.52 -14.36
CA GLY A 638 31.90 -13.83 -13.84
C GLY A 638 31.82 -13.90 -12.32
N ASP A 639 30.99 -14.80 -11.78
CA ASP A 639 30.86 -15.01 -10.33
C ASP A 639 31.77 -16.14 -9.83
N TYR A 640 33.02 -15.78 -9.56
CA TYR A 640 34.08 -16.70 -9.11
C TYR A 640 34.21 -16.83 -7.59
N ARG A 641 33.23 -16.34 -6.82
CA ARG A 641 33.24 -16.46 -5.35
C ARG A 641 33.23 -17.93 -4.93
N ASP A 642 34.21 -18.39 -4.17
CA ASP A 642 34.35 -19.78 -3.71
C ASP A 642 33.55 -20.05 -2.43
N ASN A 643 33.22 -19.00 -1.68
CA ASN A 643 32.47 -19.07 -0.42
C ASN A 643 30.95 -19.34 -0.58
N TYR A 644 30.46 -19.46 -1.82
CA TYR A 644 29.05 -19.73 -2.11
C TYR A 644 28.88 -20.90 -3.08
N SER A 645 27.89 -21.76 -2.81
CA SER A 645 27.55 -22.86 -3.72
C SER A 645 26.95 -22.34 -5.04
N PRO A 646 27.07 -23.11 -6.15
CA PRO A 646 26.44 -22.74 -7.42
C PRO A 646 24.94 -22.47 -7.28
N GLY A 647 24.22 -23.30 -6.52
CA GLY A 647 22.78 -23.10 -6.26
C GLY A 647 22.46 -21.78 -5.56
N TRP A 648 23.31 -21.32 -4.64
CA TRP A 648 23.15 -20.00 -4.02
C TRP A 648 23.35 -18.89 -5.05
N LYS A 649 24.38 -19.01 -5.90
CA LYS A 649 24.66 -18.04 -6.97
C LYS A 649 23.51 -17.97 -7.98
N PHE A 650 22.91 -19.12 -8.32
CA PHE A 650 21.75 -19.17 -9.22
C PHE A 650 20.61 -18.31 -8.69
N ASN A 651 20.19 -18.54 -7.45
CA ASN A 651 19.12 -17.77 -6.82
C ASN A 651 19.49 -16.29 -6.68
N HIS A 652 20.73 -15.97 -6.30
CA HIS A 652 21.19 -14.58 -6.18
C HIS A 652 21.04 -13.81 -7.50
N TRP A 653 21.47 -14.39 -8.63
CA TRP A 653 21.40 -13.72 -9.94
C TRP A 653 20.00 -13.77 -10.57
N GLU A 654 19.22 -14.81 -10.29
CA GLU A 654 17.80 -14.87 -10.65
C GLU A 654 17.01 -13.78 -9.92
N MET A 655 17.25 -13.60 -8.61
CA MET A 655 16.62 -12.56 -7.79
C MET A 655 16.91 -11.16 -8.33
N LYS A 656 18.15 -10.93 -8.78
CA LYS A 656 18.60 -9.66 -9.38
C LYS A 656 18.19 -9.46 -10.84
N GLY A 657 17.58 -10.48 -11.45
CA GLY A 657 16.98 -10.42 -12.78
C GLY A 657 17.96 -10.39 -13.94
N VAL A 658 19.16 -10.98 -13.78
CA VAL A 658 20.11 -11.12 -14.89
C VAL A 658 19.47 -11.95 -16.01
N PRO A 659 19.38 -11.44 -17.26
CA PRO A 659 18.65 -12.10 -18.34
C PRO A 659 19.08 -13.53 -18.65
N ILE A 660 20.38 -13.78 -18.69
CA ILE A 660 20.94 -15.09 -19.04
C ILE A 660 22.01 -15.50 -18.03
N ARG A 661 21.89 -16.72 -17.50
CA ARG A 661 22.96 -17.38 -16.75
C ARG A 661 23.66 -18.40 -17.65
N ILE A 662 24.99 -18.38 -17.62
CA ILE A 662 25.88 -19.33 -18.28
C ILE A 662 26.52 -20.21 -17.20
N GLU A 663 26.30 -21.51 -17.30
CA GLU A 663 26.83 -22.53 -16.41
C GLU A 663 27.97 -23.26 -17.15
N ILE A 664 29.16 -23.32 -16.52
CA ILE A 664 30.34 -23.99 -17.07
C ILE A 664 30.88 -24.97 -16.03
N GLY A 665 30.76 -26.27 -16.29
CA GLY A 665 31.36 -27.32 -15.47
C GLY A 665 32.31 -28.25 -16.21
N PRO A 666 32.90 -29.24 -15.53
CA PRO A 666 33.84 -30.19 -16.13
C PRO A 666 33.27 -30.92 -17.35
N LYS A 667 31.97 -31.29 -17.29
CA LYS A 667 31.26 -31.98 -18.38
C LYS A 667 31.05 -31.08 -19.60
N ASP A 668 30.79 -29.80 -19.37
CA ASP A 668 30.57 -28.82 -20.44
C ASP A 668 31.89 -28.50 -21.14
N LYS A 669 32.97 -28.33 -20.36
CA LYS A 669 34.33 -28.17 -20.89
C LYS A 669 34.76 -29.39 -21.73
N ALA A 670 34.53 -30.60 -21.22
CA ALA A 670 34.86 -31.83 -21.96
C ALA A 670 34.09 -31.99 -23.28
N ARG A 671 32.91 -31.36 -23.39
CA ARG A 671 32.06 -31.38 -24.60
C ARG A 671 32.18 -30.10 -25.43
N SER A 672 33.07 -29.17 -25.07
CA SER A 672 33.21 -27.86 -25.71
C SER A 672 31.88 -27.12 -25.87
N GLN A 673 31.07 -27.09 -24.80
CA GLN A 673 29.75 -26.44 -24.78
C GLN A 673 29.58 -25.52 -23.56
N LEU A 674 28.55 -24.68 -23.60
CA LEU A 674 28.04 -23.87 -22.49
C LEU A 674 26.59 -24.25 -22.22
N THR A 675 26.23 -24.36 -20.94
CA THR A 675 24.82 -24.46 -20.54
C THR A 675 24.28 -23.05 -20.30
N VAL A 676 23.17 -22.72 -20.95
CA VAL A 676 22.55 -21.39 -20.92
C VAL A 676 21.14 -21.49 -20.35
N VAL A 677 20.83 -20.65 -19.37
CA VAL A 677 19.52 -20.59 -18.71
C VAL A 677 18.93 -19.20 -18.85
N LEU A 678 17.70 -19.13 -19.40
CA LEU A 678 16.97 -17.88 -19.62
C LEU A 678 16.17 -17.50 -18.38
N ARG A 679 16.25 -16.23 -17.96
CA ARG A 679 15.59 -15.77 -16.72
C ARG A 679 14.07 -15.72 -16.80
N HIS A 680 13.51 -15.27 -17.93
CA HIS A 680 12.06 -15.04 -18.05
C HIS A 680 11.23 -16.33 -18.17
N THR A 681 11.83 -17.45 -18.61
CA THR A 681 11.17 -18.76 -18.78
C THR A 681 11.77 -19.88 -17.92
N GLY A 682 13.00 -19.72 -17.43
CA GLY A 682 13.76 -20.82 -16.81
C GLY A 682 14.27 -21.86 -17.81
N ALA A 683 14.06 -21.66 -19.11
CA ALA A 683 14.44 -22.62 -20.14
C ALA A 683 15.96 -22.81 -20.17
N LYS A 684 16.38 -24.08 -20.28
CA LYS A 684 17.79 -24.49 -20.35
C LYS A 684 18.13 -25.00 -21.74
N SER A 685 19.25 -24.56 -22.28
CA SER A 685 19.78 -25.03 -23.56
C SER A 685 21.31 -25.13 -23.52
N THR A 686 21.89 -25.89 -24.43
CA THR A 686 23.35 -25.99 -24.59
C THR A 686 23.76 -25.39 -25.91
N ILE A 687 24.81 -24.57 -25.92
CA ILE A 687 25.38 -23.98 -27.14
C ILE A 687 26.89 -24.29 -27.20
N PRO A 688 27.50 -24.33 -28.40
CA PRO A 688 28.95 -24.48 -28.52
C PRO A 688 29.71 -23.41 -27.73
N ILE A 689 30.85 -23.79 -27.14
CA ILE A 689 31.69 -22.84 -26.41
C ILE A 689 32.36 -21.83 -27.33
N ASP A 690 32.55 -22.16 -28.60
CA ASP A 690 33.18 -21.28 -29.59
C ASP A 690 32.13 -20.57 -30.45
N ASN A 691 32.43 -19.35 -30.88
CA ASN A 691 31.63 -18.55 -31.83
C ASN A 691 30.15 -18.40 -31.44
N ASN A 692 29.88 -18.14 -30.16
CA ASN A 692 28.52 -18.05 -29.62
C ASN A 692 28.03 -16.62 -29.34
N GLU A 693 28.84 -15.60 -29.66
CA GLU A 693 28.54 -14.19 -29.45
C GLU A 693 27.25 -13.79 -30.17
N THR A 694 27.15 -14.11 -31.46
CA THR A 694 25.97 -13.83 -32.29
C THR A 694 24.74 -14.54 -31.75
N LYS A 695 24.88 -15.80 -31.33
CA LYS A 695 23.77 -16.57 -30.78
C LYS A 695 23.27 -15.97 -29.46
N LEU A 696 24.17 -15.52 -28.59
CA LEU A 696 23.80 -14.86 -27.32
C LEU A 696 23.12 -13.51 -27.57
N HIS A 697 23.59 -12.72 -28.54
CA HIS A 697 22.91 -11.49 -28.99
C HIS A 697 21.50 -11.77 -29.50
N GLU A 698 21.32 -12.79 -30.35
CA GLU A 698 20.00 -13.23 -30.81
C GLU A 698 19.09 -13.65 -29.64
N MET A 699 19.62 -14.41 -28.68
CA MET A 699 18.86 -14.86 -27.51
C MET A 699 18.41 -13.69 -26.62
N LEU A 700 19.26 -12.67 -26.43
CA LEU A 700 18.88 -11.45 -25.70
C LEU A 700 17.82 -10.64 -26.46
N ASN A 701 17.94 -10.52 -27.79
CA ASN A 701 16.92 -9.85 -28.60
C ASN A 701 15.59 -10.60 -28.57
N GLN A 702 15.62 -11.93 -28.68
CA GLN A 702 14.43 -12.76 -28.60
C GLN A 702 13.77 -12.63 -27.22
N MET A 703 14.56 -12.67 -26.14
CA MET A 703 14.03 -12.46 -24.79
C MET A 703 13.35 -11.08 -24.62
N HIS A 704 13.92 -10.01 -25.20
CA HIS A 704 13.26 -8.69 -25.19
C HIS A 704 11.90 -8.73 -25.90
N ASN A 705 11.84 -9.37 -27.06
CA ASN A 705 10.61 -9.51 -27.83
C ASN A 705 9.57 -10.38 -27.11
N ASP A 706 10.00 -11.45 -26.44
CA ASP A 706 9.13 -12.33 -25.66
C ASP A 706 8.53 -11.60 -24.46
N LEU A 707 9.34 -10.80 -23.75
CA LEU A 707 8.87 -9.94 -22.65
C LEU A 707 7.84 -8.91 -23.15
N TYR A 708 8.15 -8.24 -24.26
CA TYR A 708 7.23 -7.25 -24.84
C TYR A 708 5.92 -7.91 -25.27
N LYS A 709 5.99 -9.05 -25.96
CA LYS A 709 4.81 -9.77 -26.43
C LYS A 709 3.95 -10.22 -25.27
N LYS A 710 4.53 -10.82 -24.23
CA LYS A 710 3.81 -11.24 -23.03
C LYS A 710 3.10 -10.05 -22.38
N ALA A 711 3.81 -8.93 -22.19
CA ALA A 711 3.22 -7.72 -21.61
C ALA A 711 2.11 -7.13 -22.49
N LYS A 712 2.26 -7.17 -23.83
CA LYS A 712 1.25 -6.72 -24.79
C LYS A 712 0.00 -7.59 -24.77
N ASP A 713 0.15 -8.91 -24.75
CA ASP A 713 -0.96 -9.85 -24.69
C ASP A 713 -1.76 -9.68 -23.36
N GLU A 714 -1.05 -9.46 -22.24
CA GLU A 714 -1.67 -9.13 -20.94
C GLU A 714 -2.37 -7.75 -20.97
N PHE A 715 -1.73 -6.72 -21.55
CA PHE A 715 -2.31 -5.39 -21.69
C PHE A 715 -3.59 -5.40 -22.55
N ASP A 716 -3.55 -6.08 -23.70
CA ASP A 716 -4.67 -6.13 -24.65
C ASP A 716 -5.84 -6.93 -24.10
N SER A 717 -5.58 -8.03 -23.40
CA SER A 717 -6.64 -8.84 -22.78
C SER A 717 -7.40 -8.11 -21.66
N HIS A 718 -6.79 -7.07 -21.08
CA HIS A 718 -7.42 -6.22 -20.06
C HIS A 718 -7.88 -4.86 -20.61
N THR A 719 -7.76 -4.63 -21.91
CA THR A 719 -8.26 -3.41 -22.57
C THR A 719 -9.54 -3.73 -23.33
N ILE A 720 -10.69 -3.32 -22.79
CA ILE A 720 -12.00 -3.69 -23.33
C ILE A 720 -12.78 -2.48 -23.85
N LEU A 721 -13.52 -2.66 -24.94
CA LEU A 721 -14.46 -1.67 -25.45
C LEU A 721 -15.82 -1.84 -24.75
N VAL A 722 -16.32 -0.79 -24.12
CA VAL A 722 -17.63 -0.80 -23.44
C VAL A 722 -18.51 0.31 -23.99
N LYS A 723 -19.81 0.04 -24.18
CA LYS A 723 -20.76 1.01 -24.78
C LYS A 723 -21.82 1.50 -23.81
N ASP A 724 -21.95 0.84 -22.65
CA ASP A 724 -22.95 1.12 -21.63
C ASP A 724 -22.35 1.06 -20.23
N TRP A 725 -23.05 1.65 -19.26
CA TRP A 725 -22.61 1.77 -17.89
C TRP A 725 -22.49 0.43 -17.14
N ALA A 726 -23.35 -0.54 -17.44
CA ALA A 726 -23.31 -1.84 -16.76
C ALA A 726 -22.04 -2.60 -17.17
N SER A 727 -21.73 -2.62 -18.48
CA SER A 727 -20.48 -3.18 -19.00
C SER A 727 -19.25 -2.43 -18.48
N PHE A 728 -19.33 -1.10 -18.31
CA PHE A 728 -18.27 -0.29 -17.71
C PHE A 728 -17.95 -0.74 -16.28
N LEU A 729 -18.98 -0.89 -15.43
CA LEU A 729 -18.80 -1.35 -14.05
C LEU A 729 -18.28 -2.79 -13.98
N MET A 730 -18.79 -3.69 -14.82
CA MET A 730 -18.29 -5.07 -14.91
C MET A 730 -16.82 -5.12 -15.33
N GLY A 731 -16.40 -4.28 -16.29
CA GLY A 731 -15.02 -4.13 -16.68
C GLY A 731 -14.11 -3.73 -15.52
N LEU A 732 -14.55 -2.72 -14.76
CA LEU A 732 -13.81 -2.23 -13.60
C LEU A 732 -13.68 -3.26 -12.47
N ASP A 733 -14.73 -4.05 -12.24
CA ASP A 733 -14.73 -5.14 -11.27
C ASP A 733 -13.80 -6.29 -11.71
N ASN A 734 -13.70 -6.54 -13.02
CA ASN A 734 -12.77 -7.50 -13.63
C ASN A 734 -11.36 -6.92 -13.85
N SER A 735 -11.01 -5.84 -13.14
CA SER A 735 -9.67 -5.22 -13.19
C SER A 735 -9.24 -4.73 -14.57
N CYS A 736 -10.17 -4.51 -15.51
CA CYS A 736 -9.84 -4.02 -16.85
C CYS A 736 -9.71 -2.49 -16.91
N ILE A 737 -9.08 -2.01 -17.98
CA ILE A 737 -9.19 -0.63 -18.45
C ILE A 737 -10.18 -0.60 -19.62
N MET A 738 -11.09 0.37 -19.60
CA MET A 738 -12.23 0.41 -20.51
C MET A 738 -12.16 1.59 -21.47
N LEU A 739 -12.29 1.31 -22.76
CA LEU A 739 -12.56 2.32 -23.77
C LEU A 739 -14.07 2.57 -23.81
N ALA A 740 -14.50 3.75 -23.37
CA ALA A 740 -15.91 4.11 -23.25
C ALA A 740 -16.24 5.41 -24.01
N PRO A 741 -17.42 5.52 -24.66
CA PRO A 741 -17.87 6.77 -25.27
C PRO A 741 -18.01 7.85 -24.19
N PHE A 742 -17.33 8.99 -24.36
CA PHE A 742 -17.31 10.05 -23.36
C PHE A 742 -17.57 11.43 -23.98
N CYS A 743 -18.27 12.29 -23.23
CA CYS A 743 -18.61 13.64 -23.66
C CYS A 743 -17.47 14.66 -23.48
N GLY A 744 -16.45 14.33 -22.68
CA GLY A 744 -15.31 15.20 -22.39
C GLY A 744 -15.54 16.23 -21.29
N GLU A 745 -16.71 16.24 -20.64
CA GLU A 745 -17.08 17.25 -19.65
C GLU A 745 -16.56 16.89 -18.24
N PRO A 746 -15.84 17.79 -17.54
CA PRO A 746 -15.28 17.52 -16.22
C PRO A 746 -16.32 17.08 -15.17
N ALA A 747 -17.52 17.67 -15.20
CA ALA A 747 -18.60 17.29 -14.30
C ALA A 747 -19.07 15.84 -14.50
N CYS A 748 -19.05 15.35 -15.74
CA CYS A 748 -19.39 13.97 -16.04
C CYS A 748 -18.27 13.01 -15.58
N GLU A 749 -17.01 13.42 -15.67
CA GLU A 749 -15.87 12.65 -15.16
C GLU A 749 -15.91 12.51 -13.64
N ASP A 750 -16.27 13.59 -12.93
CA ASP A 750 -16.47 13.56 -11.47
C ASP A 750 -17.62 12.60 -11.07
N LEU A 751 -18.71 12.57 -11.84
CA LEU A 751 -19.80 11.59 -11.65
C LEU A 751 -19.33 10.15 -11.89
N ILE A 752 -18.62 9.89 -13.01
CA ILE A 752 -18.07 8.57 -13.31
C ILE A 752 -17.19 8.09 -12.16
N LYS A 753 -16.30 8.96 -11.65
CA LYS A 753 -15.41 8.63 -10.53
C LYS A 753 -16.18 8.33 -9.25
N LYS A 754 -17.23 9.09 -8.95
CA LYS A 754 -18.06 8.90 -7.76
C LYS A 754 -18.88 7.62 -7.85
N ASP A 755 -19.57 7.40 -8.96
CA ASP A 755 -20.58 6.36 -9.11
C ASP A 755 -19.99 5.00 -9.51
N SER A 756 -18.72 4.98 -9.96
CA SER A 756 -17.94 3.74 -10.12
C SER A 756 -17.13 3.36 -8.88
N ALA A 757 -17.10 4.20 -7.84
CA ALA A 757 -16.47 3.84 -6.58
C ALA A 757 -17.30 2.79 -5.84
N ARG A 758 -16.63 1.80 -5.24
CA ARG A 758 -17.25 0.77 -4.39
C ARG A 758 -16.40 0.57 -3.15
N ASP A 759 -17.01 0.20 -2.03
CA ASP A 759 -16.34 -0.08 -0.73
C ASP A 759 -15.49 -1.39 -0.73
N ALA A 760 -14.95 -1.81 -1.87
CA ALA A 760 -14.06 -2.95 -1.96
C ALA A 760 -12.62 -2.49 -1.66
N VAL A 761 -12.08 -2.94 -0.52
CA VAL A 761 -10.65 -2.79 -0.21
C VAL A 761 -9.88 -3.71 -1.16
N VAL A 762 -9.26 -3.14 -2.19
CA VAL A 762 -8.49 -3.91 -3.18
C VAL A 762 -7.06 -4.18 -2.67
N GLU A 763 -6.50 -3.33 -1.80
CA GLU A 763 -5.21 -3.54 -1.14
C GLU A 763 -5.14 -2.79 0.22
N GLU A 764 -4.38 -3.32 1.18
CA GLU A 764 -4.12 -2.66 2.47
C GLU A 764 -3.33 -1.36 2.23
N GLY A 765 -3.96 -0.20 2.42
CA GLY A 765 -3.35 1.12 2.22
C GLY A 765 -3.56 1.79 0.86
N ALA A 766 -4.35 1.21 -0.05
CA ALA A 766 -4.79 1.88 -1.28
C ALA A 766 -6.29 2.21 -1.20
N PRO A 767 -6.72 3.48 -1.36
CA PRO A 767 -8.14 3.82 -1.31
C PRO A 767 -8.92 3.05 -2.38
N ALA A 768 -10.17 2.73 -2.06
CA ALA A 768 -11.12 2.18 -3.02
C ALA A 768 -11.49 3.27 -4.04
N MET A 769 -10.70 3.36 -5.11
CA MET A 769 -10.83 4.43 -6.09
C MET A 769 -11.83 4.03 -7.17
N GLY A 770 -12.80 4.91 -7.45
CA GLY A 770 -13.56 4.85 -8.69
C GLY A 770 -12.67 5.08 -9.91
N ALA A 771 -13.19 4.74 -11.08
CA ALA A 771 -12.50 4.92 -12.35
C ALA A 771 -12.26 6.40 -12.65
N LYS A 772 -11.12 6.71 -13.27
CA LYS A 772 -10.81 8.05 -13.79
C LYS A 772 -10.43 7.99 -15.27
N GLY A 773 -10.50 9.12 -15.96
CA GLY A 773 -10.01 9.24 -17.33
C GLY A 773 -8.49 9.08 -17.37
N LEU A 774 -8.02 8.03 -18.03
CA LEU A 774 -6.59 7.80 -18.24
C LEU A 774 -6.09 8.63 -19.42
N CYS A 775 -6.66 8.44 -20.60
CA CYS A 775 -6.41 9.25 -21.77
C CYS A 775 -7.52 9.10 -22.82
N ILE A 776 -7.57 10.02 -23.77
CA ILE A 776 -8.30 9.92 -25.04
C ILE A 776 -7.28 9.39 -26.05
N PRO A 777 -7.32 8.11 -26.43
CA PRO A 777 -6.32 7.54 -27.33
C PRO A 777 -6.32 8.21 -28.69
N PHE A 778 -5.16 8.36 -29.31
CA PHE A 778 -5.09 8.88 -30.69
C PHE A 778 -5.66 7.87 -31.68
N ASP A 779 -5.38 6.59 -31.46
CA ASP A 779 -5.96 5.49 -32.22
C ASP A 779 -7.30 5.10 -31.59
N GLN A 780 -8.39 5.69 -32.10
CA GLN A 780 -9.75 5.41 -31.65
C GLN A 780 -10.18 4.00 -32.08
N PRO A 781 -10.81 3.20 -31.20
CA PRO A 781 -11.12 1.79 -31.47
C PRO A 781 -12.13 1.59 -32.61
N GLU A 782 -13.10 2.50 -32.72
CA GLU A 782 -14.06 2.55 -33.80
C GLU A 782 -14.62 3.99 -33.94
N LYS A 783 -15.28 4.27 -35.07
CA LYS A 783 -16.02 5.54 -35.23
C LYS A 783 -17.24 5.54 -34.32
N LEU A 784 -17.47 6.63 -33.60
CA LEU A 784 -18.68 6.81 -32.80
C LEU A 784 -19.93 6.72 -33.69
N ALA A 785 -20.94 5.99 -33.22
CA ALA A 785 -22.23 5.92 -33.90
C ALA A 785 -22.93 7.28 -33.92
N LYS A 786 -23.81 7.49 -34.92
CA LYS A 786 -24.61 8.71 -35.00
C LYS A 786 -25.50 8.83 -33.75
N ASN A 787 -25.37 9.93 -33.02
CA ASN A 787 -26.04 10.19 -31.74
C ASN A 787 -25.64 9.24 -30.59
N GLN A 788 -24.45 8.61 -30.65
CA GLN A 788 -23.90 7.83 -29.54
C GLN A 788 -23.89 8.68 -28.26
N GLN A 789 -24.55 8.20 -27.22
CA GLN A 789 -24.59 8.86 -25.92
C GLN A 789 -23.31 8.59 -25.14
N CYS A 790 -22.99 9.50 -24.21
CA CYS A 790 -21.97 9.27 -23.19
C CYS A 790 -22.27 7.97 -22.39
N CYS A 791 -21.23 7.29 -21.93
CA CYS A 791 -21.36 6.02 -21.21
C CYS A 791 -22.07 6.15 -19.86
N HIS A 792 -22.06 7.34 -19.24
CA HIS A 792 -22.71 7.58 -17.95
C HIS A 792 -24.22 7.81 -18.12
N PRO A 793 -25.10 7.12 -17.37
CA PRO A 793 -26.55 7.12 -17.61
C PRO A 793 -27.22 8.50 -17.39
N ASP A 794 -26.67 9.28 -16.46
CA ASP A 794 -27.16 10.63 -16.13
C ASP A 794 -26.65 11.70 -17.11
N CYS A 795 -25.68 11.37 -17.95
CA CYS A 795 -25.19 12.29 -18.97
C CYS A 795 -26.05 12.16 -20.24
N LYS A 796 -26.73 13.25 -20.63
CA LYS A 796 -27.53 13.32 -21.88
C LYS A 796 -26.77 13.94 -23.05
N SER A 797 -25.49 14.27 -22.85
CA SER A 797 -24.65 14.84 -23.88
C SER A 797 -24.16 13.75 -24.85
N PRO A 798 -24.06 14.06 -26.15
CA PRO A 798 -23.46 13.14 -27.10
C PRO A 798 -21.99 12.88 -26.77
N ALA A 799 -21.52 11.66 -26.98
CA ALA A 799 -20.11 11.33 -26.87
C ALA A 799 -19.31 12.04 -27.98
N LYS A 800 -18.13 12.57 -27.63
CA LYS A 800 -17.21 13.23 -28.57
C LYS A 800 -16.09 12.29 -29.03
N PHE A 801 -15.66 11.39 -28.16
CA PHE A 801 -14.58 10.43 -28.41
C PHE A 801 -14.74 9.20 -27.50
N TYR A 802 -14.01 8.13 -27.80
CA TYR A 802 -13.73 7.08 -26.82
C TYR A 802 -12.60 7.54 -25.91
N THR A 803 -12.81 7.41 -24.61
CA THR A 803 -11.82 7.68 -23.56
C THR A 803 -11.51 6.39 -22.84
N LEU A 804 -10.23 6.17 -22.57
CA LEU A 804 -9.73 5.09 -21.74
C LEU A 804 -9.94 5.44 -20.27
N PHE A 805 -10.68 4.61 -19.55
CA PHE A 805 -10.95 4.74 -18.12
C PHE A 805 -10.43 3.55 -17.35
N GLY A 806 -10.15 3.73 -16.07
CA GLY A 806 -9.83 2.61 -15.17
C GLY A 806 -9.47 3.06 -13.77
N ARG A 807 -9.20 2.10 -12.88
CA ARG A 807 -8.49 2.38 -11.63
C ARG A 807 -7.06 2.80 -11.97
N SER A 808 -6.48 3.66 -11.13
CA SER A 808 -5.13 4.17 -11.34
C SER A 808 -4.31 4.14 -10.06
N TYR A 809 -3.00 4.15 -10.23
CA TYR A 809 -2.03 4.52 -9.18
C TYR A 809 -2.09 6.00 -8.82
#